data_AF-A0AAV2JN01-F1
#
_entry.id   AF-A0AAV2JN01-F1
#
_cell.length_a   1.000
_cell.length_b   1.000
_cell.length_c   1.000
_cell.angle_alpha   90.00
_cell.angle_beta   90.00
_cell.angle_gamma   90.00
#
_symmetry.space_group_name_H-M   'P 1'
#
loop_
_entity.id
_entity.type
_entity.pdbx_description
1 polymer ?
#
loop_
_entity_poly.entity_id
_entity_poly.type
_entity_poly.pdbx_seq_one_letter_code
_entity_poly.pdbx_strand_id
1 'polypeptide(L)'
;MTSFCSARLRVQAEQQALGYTRGLSLSLQTSRGSFVHMKCLLIASESAEVLFYWTDPEFQHNVQQQYGASQEEGHGLPAFEDSISTLFAPVIISCITMVDRLGDSYASFTTENNHVYVLQQFEECLYIAVNGDGDEDEDDLRRKIYVMKKMVEVLFGMVTLSSTLLRKELRPQDTELRTRLWKKLQSLLETYSHLRQNDQSFLVEAVERLIHPTLCEQCIEFLERRLVQQLNSSGERAGEEVVHAFILVHTKLLAFYSSRNASSLVTSDLLALIIMAQNMYPSSSDLDDNGPEDAESTSGSGPDVFYTPEPSPSEGDSDSSNGSSKLKKTHDMPVFEFVDPDLQMAEDSLQSLRVPPPDPSTPQRVFLEVSLKEGLYPMMPHSMYCLPLWPGITLVLLTKIPTSALAMPIYVFLEAFAKLEKRLQEGHEGSAATRGPPAIQEVRGKLDKFIKVLGPSDIQAVPLLNVWTEFKNRAFSKGGHGFTKDLIPWCKNMKTQLCGIYRQCFLSDSGSVDAPRHLSLGLQERAQALVQEKLMDWKEFLLVKSKRNITMVSYLEDFPGLIHFICIDRSTGQMIAPSLNITEHNSSELGKGPVAQFIKRKVWGLVNAARRYLQKGYSTVTLRDGDFFFCYFLWFENETGFKLDAVDLPILPDDSAPIGMLSWDYYRKLRRFYSKNHQGELVRCFELLTIHLGVIPSEIILQHCRQLASKLWEPSRNPLL
;
A
#
# COMPACT_ATOMS: atom_id res chain seq x y z
N MET A 1 9.39 10.57 48.58
CA MET A 1 10.62 11.23 48.08
C MET A 1 11.08 10.69 46.72
N THR A 2 11.00 9.38 46.45
CA THR A 2 11.30 8.77 45.14
C THR A 2 10.41 9.23 43.98
N SER A 3 9.10 9.44 44.20
CA SER A 3 8.18 10.00 43.19
C SER A 3 8.48 11.46 42.82
N PHE A 4 8.94 12.28 43.78
CA PHE A 4 9.31 13.67 43.53
C PHE A 4 10.66 13.81 42.79
N CYS A 5 11.63 12.93 43.04
CA CYS A 5 12.87 12.87 42.25
C CYS A 5 12.62 12.41 40.82
N SER A 6 11.71 11.44 40.60
CA SER A 6 11.33 10.97 39.26
C SER A 6 10.65 12.07 38.46
N ALA A 7 9.71 12.82 39.05
CA ALA A 7 9.07 13.96 38.38
C ALA A 7 10.06 15.08 38.07
N ARG A 8 11.01 15.36 38.97
CA ARG A 8 12.04 16.39 38.74
C ARG A 8 13.02 15.99 37.63
N LEU A 9 13.45 14.74 37.60
CA LEU A 9 14.28 14.19 36.52
C LEU A 9 13.54 14.20 35.17
N ARG A 10 12.23 13.93 35.17
CA ARG A 10 11.38 13.99 33.97
C ARG A 10 11.27 15.42 33.43
N VAL A 11 11.02 16.40 34.30
CA VAL A 11 10.98 17.83 33.93
C VAL A 11 12.36 18.34 33.49
N GLN A 12 13.45 17.86 34.10
CA GLN A 12 14.81 18.26 33.71
C GLN A 12 15.24 17.61 32.39
N ALA A 13 14.82 16.37 32.13
CA ALA A 13 15.01 15.68 30.86
C ALA A 13 14.14 16.27 29.76
N GLU A 14 12.89 16.65 30.05
CA GLU A 14 12.01 17.41 29.15
C GLU A 14 12.59 18.80 28.88
N GLN A 15 13.15 19.51 29.87
CA GLN A 15 13.79 20.82 29.65
C GLN A 15 15.13 20.71 28.93
N GLN A 16 15.90 19.63 29.11
CA GLN A 16 17.08 19.35 28.29
C GLN A 16 16.68 18.92 26.88
N ALA A 17 15.66 18.08 26.70
CA ALA A 17 15.13 17.69 25.40
C ALA A 17 14.49 18.86 24.66
N LEU A 18 13.81 19.77 25.36
CA LEU A 18 13.30 21.07 24.90
C LEU A 18 14.43 22.06 24.61
N GLY A 19 15.53 21.99 25.37
CA GLY A 19 16.76 22.75 25.11
C GLY A 19 17.50 22.25 23.89
N TYR A 20 17.52 20.93 23.66
CA TYR A 20 18.00 20.30 22.44
C TYR A 20 17.05 20.58 21.28
N THR A 21 15.72 20.48 21.43
CA THR A 21 14.76 20.83 20.36
C THR A 21 14.73 22.33 20.07
N ARG A 22 14.96 23.22 21.05
CA ARG A 22 15.18 24.66 20.83
C ARG A 22 16.53 24.94 20.19
N GLY A 23 17.59 24.22 20.58
CA GLY A 23 18.90 24.28 19.92
C GLY A 23 18.87 23.73 18.50
N LEU A 24 18.02 22.73 18.25
CA LEU A 24 17.74 22.09 16.95
C LEU A 24 16.86 22.98 16.07
N SER A 25 15.83 23.59 16.64
CA SER A 25 15.06 24.69 16.04
C SER A 25 15.99 25.84 15.69
N LEU A 26 16.94 26.21 16.56
CA LEU A 26 17.94 27.24 16.30
C LEU A 26 18.96 26.83 15.21
N SER A 27 19.37 25.56 15.12
CA SER A 27 20.24 25.08 14.04
C SER A 27 19.50 24.92 12.70
N LEU A 28 18.21 24.58 12.74
CA LEU A 28 17.29 24.61 11.58
C LEU A 28 16.87 26.06 11.22
N GLN A 29 16.98 27.01 12.16
CA GLN A 29 16.72 28.44 11.95
C GLN A 29 17.96 29.19 11.40
N THR A 30 19.18 28.64 11.54
CA THR A 30 20.38 29.26 10.95
C THR A 30 20.48 29.09 9.43
N SER A 31 19.65 28.24 8.82
CA SER A 31 19.50 28.20 7.36
C SER A 31 18.49 29.26 6.88
N ARG A 32 18.99 30.29 6.19
CA ARG A 32 18.22 31.40 5.61
C ARG A 32 17.33 30.99 4.41
N GLY A 33 16.54 29.95 4.54
CA GLY A 33 15.54 29.53 3.54
C GLY A 33 14.21 29.24 4.20
N SER A 34 13.19 30.07 3.96
CA SER A 34 11.82 29.73 4.29
C SER A 34 11.35 28.63 3.35
N PHE A 35 11.47 27.37 3.78
CA PHE A 35 10.89 26.25 3.05
C PHE A 35 9.36 26.30 3.18
N VAL A 36 8.67 26.79 2.16
CA VAL A 36 7.21 26.94 2.18
C VAL A 36 6.49 25.63 1.82
N HIS A 37 7.12 24.76 1.02
CA HIS A 37 6.58 23.47 0.62
C HIS A 37 7.65 22.37 0.81
N MET A 38 7.35 21.37 1.64
CA MET A 38 8.24 20.24 1.94
C MET A 38 7.44 18.97 2.19
N LYS A 39 7.51 18.00 1.27
CA LYS A 39 6.99 16.65 1.49
C LYS A 39 8.12 15.63 1.43
N CYS A 40 8.33 14.93 2.54
CA CYS A 40 9.39 13.94 2.63
C CYS A 40 8.92 12.70 3.38
N LEU A 41 9.36 11.53 2.95
CA LEU A 41 9.29 10.29 3.72
C LEU A 41 10.67 9.62 3.74
N LEU A 42 11.15 9.26 4.93
CA LEU A 42 12.49 8.79 5.18
C LEU A 42 12.46 7.50 6.01
N ILE A 43 13.37 6.57 5.74
CA ILE A 43 13.68 5.44 6.61
C ILE A 43 15.14 5.58 7.06
N ALA A 44 15.38 5.58 8.36
CA ALA A 44 16.70 5.69 8.95
C ALA A 44 17.01 4.53 9.91
N SER A 45 18.30 4.21 10.05
CA SER A 45 18.80 3.28 11.07
C SER A 45 19.01 3.94 12.43
N GLU A 46 19.27 3.13 13.47
CA GLU A 46 19.71 3.62 14.79
C GLU A 46 21.02 4.43 14.75
N SER A 47 21.84 4.24 13.71
CA SER A 47 23.09 4.98 13.53
C SER A 47 22.90 6.29 12.75
N ALA A 48 21.65 6.76 12.61
CA ALA A 48 21.27 7.91 11.80
C ALA A 48 21.68 7.82 10.31
N GLU A 49 21.80 6.59 9.79
CA GLU A 49 22.05 6.36 8.36
C GLU A 49 20.72 6.33 7.60
N VAL A 50 20.62 7.12 6.53
CA VAL A 50 19.45 7.12 5.64
C VAL A 50 19.45 5.85 4.79
N LEU A 51 18.42 5.03 4.95
CA LEU A 51 18.25 3.76 4.23
C LEU A 51 17.40 3.89 2.98
N PHE A 52 16.47 4.85 2.97
CA PHE A 52 15.57 5.16 1.87
C PHE A 52 14.99 6.56 2.06
N TYR A 53 14.70 7.27 0.97
CA TYR A 53 13.91 8.49 1.00
C TYR A 53 12.96 8.61 -0.20
N TRP A 54 11.87 9.33 0.01
CA TRP A 54 11.03 9.94 -1.02
C TRP A 54 10.90 11.43 -0.69
N THR A 55 10.99 12.26 -1.72
CA THR A 55 10.89 13.72 -1.60
C THR A 55 10.12 14.25 -2.79
N ASP A 56 9.28 15.26 -2.58
CA ASP A 56 8.68 15.97 -3.69
C ASP A 56 9.73 16.82 -4.45
N PRO A 57 9.48 17.16 -5.74
CA PRO A 57 10.43 17.92 -6.54
C PRO A 57 10.79 19.28 -5.94
N GLU A 58 9.84 19.94 -5.27
CA GLU A 58 10.06 21.25 -4.66
C GLU A 58 11.01 21.14 -3.45
N PHE A 59 10.82 20.15 -2.58
CA PHE A 59 11.77 19.86 -1.50
C PHE A 59 13.18 19.60 -2.04
N GLN A 60 13.30 18.77 -3.08
CA GLN A 60 14.59 18.45 -3.67
C GLN A 60 15.30 19.72 -4.18
N HIS A 61 14.58 20.56 -4.92
CA HIS A 61 15.11 21.82 -5.42
C HIS A 61 15.51 22.77 -4.27
N ASN A 62 14.68 22.90 -3.23
CA ASN A 62 14.97 23.78 -2.10
C ASN A 62 16.21 23.33 -1.30
N VAL A 63 16.36 22.03 -1.05
CA VAL A 63 17.55 21.47 -0.37
C VAL A 63 18.81 21.66 -1.24
N GLN A 64 18.70 21.48 -2.55
CA GLN A 64 19.81 21.74 -3.47
C GLN A 64 20.21 23.22 -3.49
N GLN A 65 19.28 24.16 -3.42
CA GLN A 65 19.60 25.58 -3.30
C GLN A 65 20.30 25.90 -1.97
N GLN A 66 19.81 25.36 -0.86
CA GLN A 66 20.36 25.63 0.47
C GLN A 66 21.78 25.09 0.66
N TYR A 67 22.02 23.85 0.26
CA TYR A 67 23.31 23.18 0.48
C TYR A 67 24.25 23.29 -0.73
N GLY A 68 23.74 23.62 -1.92
CA GLY A 68 24.52 23.85 -3.13
C GLY A 68 25.14 25.25 -3.22
N ALA A 69 24.53 26.27 -2.61
CA ALA A 69 25.07 27.63 -2.59
C ALA A 69 26.16 27.87 -1.52
N SER A 70 26.34 26.94 -0.58
CA SER A 70 27.20 27.10 0.60
C SER A 70 28.67 26.67 0.43
N GLN A 71 29.13 26.34 -0.78
CA GLN A 71 30.54 26.01 -1.04
C GLN A 71 31.10 26.81 -2.23
N GLU A 72 31.71 27.96 -1.95
CA GLU A 72 32.76 28.51 -2.81
C GLU A 72 34.06 27.72 -2.55
N GLU A 73 34.78 27.40 -3.64
CA GLU A 73 36.09 26.72 -3.71
C GLU A 73 36.12 25.17 -3.72
N GLY A 74 35.97 24.60 -4.92
CA GLY A 74 36.84 23.48 -5.38
C GLY A 74 36.39 22.04 -5.12
N HIS A 75 35.37 21.79 -4.30
CA HIS A 75 34.78 20.46 -4.15
C HIS A 75 33.39 20.42 -4.80
N GLY A 76 33.13 19.41 -5.64
CA GLY A 76 31.86 19.25 -6.34
C GLY A 76 30.66 19.22 -5.38
N LEU A 77 29.46 19.52 -5.89
CA LEU A 77 28.21 19.54 -5.11
C LEU A 77 28.09 18.29 -4.23
N PRO A 78 27.78 18.40 -2.92
CA PRO A 78 27.51 17.24 -2.10
C PRO A 78 26.36 16.45 -2.73
N ALA A 79 26.47 15.12 -2.71
CA ALA A 79 25.39 14.28 -3.19
C ALA A 79 24.12 14.65 -2.40
N PHE A 80 22.97 14.74 -3.06
CA PHE A 80 21.70 15.08 -2.42
C PHE A 80 21.42 14.23 -1.16
N GLU A 81 21.88 12.97 -1.18
CA GLU A 81 21.84 12.05 -0.03
C GLU A 81 22.56 12.59 1.22
N ASP A 82 23.70 13.26 1.06
CA ASP A 82 24.51 13.81 2.16
C ASP A 82 23.81 15.02 2.80
N SER A 83 23.16 15.84 1.97
CA SER A 83 22.34 16.98 2.41
C SER A 83 21.12 16.50 3.22
N ILE A 84 20.40 15.47 2.75
CA ILE A 84 19.29 14.85 3.50
C ILE A 84 19.79 14.28 4.83
N SER A 85 20.91 13.54 4.79
CA SER A 85 21.47 12.93 6.00
C SER A 85 21.84 13.99 7.03
N THR A 86 22.43 15.10 6.60
CA THR A 86 22.78 16.24 7.47
C THR A 86 21.53 16.91 8.05
N LEU A 87 20.47 17.08 7.26
CA LEU A 87 19.23 17.72 7.69
C LEU A 87 18.49 16.89 8.76
N PHE A 88 18.42 15.57 8.59
CA PHE A 88 17.61 14.70 9.44
C PHE A 88 18.38 14.03 10.58
N ALA A 89 19.72 13.92 10.52
CA ALA A 89 20.52 13.32 11.59
C ALA A 89 20.20 13.88 12.99
N PRO A 90 20.02 15.20 13.18
CA PRO A 90 19.73 15.74 14.50
C PRO A 90 18.35 15.32 15.04
N VAL A 91 17.34 15.17 14.17
CA VAL A 91 16.00 14.66 14.52
C VAL A 91 16.07 13.17 14.88
N ILE A 92 16.78 12.38 14.07
CA ILE A 92 16.96 10.93 14.28
C ILE A 92 17.65 10.67 15.62
N ILE A 93 18.78 11.35 15.88
CA ILE A 93 19.55 11.22 17.12
C ILE A 93 18.70 11.61 18.33
N SER A 94 17.93 12.70 18.23
CA SER A 94 17.02 13.14 19.30
C SER A 94 15.99 12.08 19.65
N CYS A 95 15.31 11.53 18.64
CA CYS A 95 14.29 10.49 18.80
C CYS A 95 14.88 9.21 19.45
N ILE A 96 16.00 8.70 18.92
CA ILE A 96 16.67 7.49 19.46
C ILE A 96 17.12 7.73 20.90
N THR A 97 17.72 8.88 21.19
CA THR A 97 18.18 9.22 22.55
C THR A 97 17.03 9.27 23.54
N MET A 98 15.86 9.76 23.13
CA MET A 98 14.67 9.77 23.98
C MET A 98 14.18 8.35 24.29
N VAL A 99 14.12 7.49 23.28
CA VAL A 99 13.74 6.07 23.47
C VAL A 99 14.71 5.39 24.44
N ASP A 100 16.02 5.54 24.23
CA ASP A 100 17.04 4.90 25.06
C ASP A 100 17.06 5.39 26.51
N ARG A 101 16.84 6.69 26.72
CA ARG A 101 16.96 7.31 28.07
C ARG A 101 15.65 7.36 28.85
N LEU A 102 14.54 7.56 28.17
CA LEU A 102 13.23 7.80 28.78
C LEU A 102 12.25 6.64 28.56
N GLY A 103 12.57 5.71 27.67
CA GLY A 103 11.68 4.60 27.30
C GLY A 103 10.48 5.02 26.47
N ASP A 104 10.51 6.23 25.90
CA ASP A 104 9.39 6.84 25.17
C ASP A 104 9.91 7.80 24.09
N SER A 105 9.16 7.95 22.99
CA SER A 105 9.44 8.87 21.89
C SER A 105 8.26 9.78 21.64
N TYR A 106 8.49 10.98 21.11
CA TYR A 106 7.42 11.73 20.45
C TYR A 106 7.03 11.01 19.15
N ALA A 107 5.73 10.91 18.89
CA ALA A 107 5.17 10.34 17.66
C ALA A 107 4.94 11.39 16.57
N SER A 108 4.74 12.65 16.97
CA SER A 108 4.64 13.78 16.05
C SER A 108 5.03 15.09 16.72
N PHE A 109 5.38 16.09 15.91
CA PHE A 109 5.56 17.48 16.36
C PHE A 109 5.34 18.45 15.19
N THR A 110 5.00 19.70 15.51
CA THR A 110 4.83 20.77 14.53
C THR A 110 5.89 21.85 14.75
N THR A 111 6.55 22.30 13.68
CA THR A 111 7.55 23.37 13.75
C THR A 111 6.90 24.75 13.73
N GLU A 112 7.68 25.80 14.02
CA GLU A 112 7.21 27.20 13.94
C GLU A 112 6.75 27.60 12.53
N ASN A 113 7.26 26.90 11.50
CA ASN A 113 6.87 27.09 10.10
C ASN A 113 5.62 26.28 9.72
N ASN A 114 4.89 25.73 10.70
CA ASN A 114 3.74 24.84 10.53
C ASN A 114 4.05 23.53 9.78
N HIS A 115 5.32 23.10 9.75
CA HIS A 115 5.65 21.78 9.20
C HIS A 115 5.31 20.71 10.20
N VAL A 116 4.56 19.69 9.78
CA VAL A 116 4.17 18.55 10.59
C VAL A 116 5.15 17.42 10.35
N TYR A 117 5.76 16.94 11.43
CA TYR A 117 6.63 15.77 11.44
C TYR A 117 5.91 14.64 12.15
N VAL A 118 5.89 13.46 11.54
CA VAL A 118 5.38 12.21 12.11
C VAL A 118 6.50 11.19 12.10
N LEU A 119 6.73 10.56 13.26
CA LEU A 119 7.81 9.61 13.48
C LEU A 119 7.25 8.31 14.04
N GLN A 120 7.68 7.20 13.46
CA GLN A 120 7.27 5.88 13.91
C GLN A 120 8.46 4.94 13.88
N GLN A 121 8.78 4.34 15.03
CA GLN A 121 9.79 3.30 15.13
C GLN A 121 9.19 1.92 14.85
N PHE A 122 9.86 1.14 14.00
CA PHE A 122 9.58 -0.26 13.76
C PHE A 122 10.87 -1.07 13.91
N GLU A 123 10.90 -2.02 14.86
CA GLU A 123 12.13 -2.69 15.28
C GLU A 123 13.23 -1.65 15.58
N GLU A 124 14.35 -1.68 14.85
CA GLU A 124 15.50 -0.79 14.99
C GLU A 124 15.57 0.25 13.83
N CYS A 125 14.46 0.47 13.11
CA CYS A 125 14.37 1.46 12.03
C CYS A 125 13.36 2.55 12.39
N LEU A 126 13.75 3.81 12.13
CA LEU A 126 12.91 4.98 12.34
C LEU A 126 12.35 5.47 11.00
N TYR A 127 11.03 5.57 10.91
CA TYR A 127 10.33 6.11 9.76
C TYR A 127 9.91 7.54 10.09
N ILE A 128 10.20 8.48 9.20
CA ILE A 128 9.89 9.90 9.37
C ILE A 128 9.10 10.35 8.15
N ALA A 129 7.96 11.00 8.35
CA ALA A 129 7.22 11.66 7.30
C ALA A 129 7.01 13.14 7.67
N VAL A 130 7.16 14.02 6.69
CA VAL A 130 7.11 15.46 6.84
C VAL A 130 6.14 16.03 5.83
N ASN A 131 5.25 16.92 6.28
CA ASN A 131 4.47 17.78 5.40
C ASN A 131 4.66 19.25 5.77
N GLY A 132 4.91 20.09 4.77
CA GLY A 132 5.12 21.52 4.93
C GLY A 132 4.07 22.42 4.29
N ASP A 133 3.21 21.89 3.43
CA ASP A 133 2.24 22.70 2.66
C ASP A 133 0.82 22.75 3.26
N GLY A 134 0.55 21.91 4.26
CA GLY A 134 -0.75 21.84 4.93
C GLY A 134 -1.83 21.03 4.19
N ASP A 135 -1.51 20.43 3.02
CA ASP A 135 -2.47 19.61 2.26
C ASP A 135 -2.74 18.25 2.91
N GLU A 136 -1.77 17.72 3.64
CA GLU A 136 -1.81 16.43 4.32
C GLU A 136 -1.76 16.63 5.83
N ASP A 137 -2.64 15.93 6.53
CA ASP A 137 -2.69 15.94 7.99
C ASP A 137 -1.80 14.85 8.62
N GLU A 138 -1.78 14.81 9.95
CA GLU A 138 -1.00 13.84 10.72
C GLU A 138 -1.45 12.39 10.47
N ASP A 139 -2.74 12.16 10.18
CA ASP A 139 -3.27 10.85 9.83
C ASP A 139 -2.67 10.42 8.48
N ASP A 140 -2.77 11.27 7.46
CA ASP A 140 -2.23 11.02 6.11
C ASP A 140 -0.73 10.64 6.13
N LEU A 141 0.07 11.38 6.91
CA LEU A 141 1.50 11.08 7.08
C LEU A 141 1.74 9.74 7.78
N ARG A 142 1.00 9.43 8.85
CA ARG A 142 1.03 8.09 9.47
C ARG A 142 0.66 7.02 8.44
N ARG A 143 -0.36 7.26 7.60
CA ARG A 143 -0.76 6.27 6.58
C ARG A 143 0.38 5.96 5.63
N LYS A 144 1.06 6.98 5.10
CA LYS A 144 2.22 6.81 4.20
C LYS A 144 3.33 5.95 4.84
N ILE A 145 3.66 6.21 6.11
CA ILE A 145 4.65 5.42 6.86
C ILE A 145 4.24 3.95 6.94
N TYR A 146 3.01 3.68 7.33
CA TYR A 146 2.49 2.33 7.50
C TYR A 146 2.33 1.58 6.17
N VAL A 147 2.00 2.28 5.07
CA VAL A 147 2.00 1.70 3.73
C VAL A 147 3.41 1.38 3.27
N MET A 148 4.38 2.28 3.48
CA MET A 148 5.78 2.00 3.17
C MET A 148 6.27 0.77 3.95
N LYS A 149 5.95 0.66 5.25
CA LYS A 149 6.21 -0.56 6.02
C LYS A 149 5.60 -1.79 5.35
N LYS A 150 4.31 -1.74 4.96
CA LYS A 150 3.65 -2.88 4.29
C LYS A 150 4.36 -3.27 2.99
N MET A 151 4.72 -2.30 2.16
CA MET A 151 5.42 -2.56 0.89
C MET A 151 6.79 -3.21 1.14
N VAL A 152 7.54 -2.72 2.13
CA VAL A 152 8.82 -3.31 2.55
C VAL A 152 8.63 -4.75 3.04
N GLU A 153 7.59 -5.04 3.82
CA GLU A 153 7.27 -6.40 4.25
C GLU A 153 6.87 -7.33 3.08
N VAL A 154 6.09 -6.82 2.13
CA VAL A 154 5.67 -7.58 0.93
C VAL A 154 6.86 -7.85 0.01
N LEU A 155 7.85 -6.97 -0.06
CA LEU A 155 9.02 -7.11 -0.93
C LEU A 155 10.18 -7.90 -0.29
N PHE A 156 10.36 -7.84 1.03
CA PHE A 156 11.52 -8.43 1.72
C PHE A 156 11.15 -9.52 2.75
N GLY A 157 9.87 -9.71 3.04
CA GLY A 157 9.39 -10.76 3.93
C GLY A 157 10.04 -10.72 5.31
N MET A 158 10.44 -11.89 5.83
CA MET A 158 11.00 -12.01 7.18
C MET A 158 12.36 -11.33 7.36
N VAL A 159 13.02 -10.87 6.29
CA VAL A 159 14.27 -10.10 6.42
C VAL A 159 14.04 -8.79 7.16
N THR A 160 12.81 -8.26 7.11
CA THR A 160 12.39 -7.08 7.88
C THR A 160 12.49 -7.27 9.40
N LEU A 161 12.48 -8.51 9.90
CA LEU A 161 12.61 -8.83 11.33
C LEU A 161 14.07 -8.77 11.83
N SER A 162 15.02 -8.46 10.94
CA SER A 162 16.43 -8.25 11.26
C SER A 162 16.91 -6.94 10.62
N SER A 163 16.97 -5.88 11.43
CA SER A 163 17.45 -4.54 11.06
C SER A 163 18.78 -4.55 10.29
N THR A 164 19.74 -5.37 10.71
CA THR A 164 21.06 -5.52 10.10
C THR A 164 21.01 -6.02 8.66
N LEU A 165 20.02 -6.87 8.34
CA LEU A 165 19.81 -7.39 6.99
C LEU A 165 18.92 -6.46 6.20
N LEU A 166 17.85 -5.93 6.82
CA LEU A 166 16.98 -4.93 6.20
C LEU A 166 17.79 -3.72 5.72
N ARG A 167 18.76 -3.25 6.51
CA ARG A 167 19.71 -2.20 6.11
C ARG A 167 20.44 -2.53 4.82
N LYS A 168 20.94 -3.76 4.70
CA LYS A 168 21.67 -4.22 3.49
C LYS A 168 20.75 -4.33 2.28
N GLU A 169 19.49 -4.68 2.49
CA GLU A 169 18.48 -4.76 1.42
C GLU A 169 18.00 -3.38 0.97
N LEU A 170 17.69 -2.47 1.90
CA LEU A 170 17.21 -1.12 1.59
C LEU A 170 18.31 -0.24 1.02
N ARG A 171 19.57 -0.42 1.46
CA ARG A 171 20.73 0.33 0.96
C ARG A 171 21.82 -0.63 0.46
N PRO A 172 21.65 -1.24 -0.73
CA PRO A 172 22.69 -2.05 -1.36
C PRO A 172 23.98 -1.27 -1.57
N GLN A 173 25.13 -1.97 -1.54
CA GLN A 173 26.44 -1.37 -1.83
C GLN A 173 26.57 -0.95 -3.30
N ASP A 174 25.88 -1.67 -4.20
CA ASP A 174 25.79 -1.34 -5.61
C ASP A 174 24.83 -0.15 -5.80
N THR A 175 25.37 0.97 -6.29
CA THR A 175 24.66 2.23 -6.50
C THR A 175 23.53 2.08 -7.54
N GLU A 176 23.70 1.26 -8.57
CA GLU A 176 22.69 1.08 -9.61
C GLU A 176 21.51 0.26 -9.05
N LEU A 177 21.80 -0.85 -8.37
CA LEU A 177 20.78 -1.64 -7.68
C LEU A 177 20.05 -0.82 -6.63
N ARG A 178 20.77 0.01 -5.85
CA ARG A 178 20.18 0.93 -4.87
C ARG A 178 19.22 1.91 -5.54
N THR A 179 19.64 2.54 -6.63
CA THR A 179 18.82 3.51 -7.36
C THR A 179 17.56 2.86 -7.93
N ARG A 180 17.68 1.68 -8.53
CA ARG A 180 16.53 0.91 -9.05
C ARG A 180 15.54 0.54 -7.94
N LEU A 181 16.05 0.07 -6.79
CA LEU A 181 15.22 -0.29 -5.65
C LEU A 181 14.48 0.92 -5.07
N TRP A 182 15.19 2.03 -4.85
CA TRP A 182 14.58 3.24 -4.32
C TRP A 182 13.53 3.81 -5.25
N LYS A 183 13.81 3.87 -6.56
CA LYS A 183 12.81 4.25 -7.57
C LYS A 183 11.56 3.36 -7.50
N LYS A 184 11.71 2.05 -7.35
CA LYS A 184 10.58 1.12 -7.18
C LYS A 184 9.76 1.42 -5.91
N LEU A 185 10.42 1.68 -4.79
CA LEU A 185 9.72 1.99 -3.53
C LEU A 185 9.02 3.37 -3.60
N GLN A 186 9.67 4.36 -4.22
CA GLN A 186 9.10 5.68 -4.48
C GLN A 186 7.85 5.56 -5.37
N SER A 187 7.95 4.84 -6.49
CA SER A 187 6.82 4.67 -7.41
C SER A 187 5.64 3.93 -6.77
N LEU A 188 5.90 2.95 -5.89
CA LEU A 188 4.84 2.27 -5.12
C LEU A 188 4.14 3.22 -4.16
N LEU A 189 4.88 4.12 -3.49
CA LEU A 189 4.30 5.12 -2.60
C LEU A 189 3.47 6.17 -3.37
N GLU A 190 3.95 6.59 -4.53
CA GLU A 190 3.24 7.51 -5.44
C GLU A 190 1.97 6.86 -5.98
N THR A 191 2.05 5.59 -6.40
CA THR A 191 0.90 4.80 -6.84
C THR A 191 -0.14 4.71 -5.73
N TYR A 192 0.27 4.38 -4.49
CA TYR A 192 -0.65 4.40 -3.35
C TYR A 192 -1.29 5.77 -3.14
N SER A 193 -0.50 6.84 -3.16
CA SER A 193 -0.98 8.21 -2.92
C SER A 193 -2.01 8.62 -3.97
N HIS A 194 -1.74 8.32 -5.24
CA HIS A 194 -2.67 8.54 -6.35
C HIS A 194 -3.97 7.72 -6.19
N LEU A 195 -3.85 6.42 -5.90
CA LEU A 195 -5.00 5.54 -5.70
C LEU A 195 -5.84 5.98 -4.50
N ARG A 196 -5.21 6.38 -3.39
CA ARG A 196 -5.91 6.88 -2.20
C ARG A 196 -6.69 8.18 -2.46
N GLN A 197 -6.17 9.04 -3.32
CA GLN A 197 -6.82 10.29 -3.70
C GLN A 197 -7.98 10.07 -4.69
N ASN A 198 -7.95 9.03 -5.52
CA ASN A 198 -8.88 8.86 -6.63
C ASN A 198 -9.86 7.70 -6.48
N ASP A 199 -9.49 6.68 -5.72
CA ASP A 199 -10.23 5.43 -5.62
C ASP A 199 -10.79 5.22 -4.22
N GLN A 200 -12.09 4.97 -4.17
CA GLN A 200 -12.82 4.72 -2.92
C GLN A 200 -12.37 3.44 -2.22
N SER A 201 -11.94 2.42 -2.98
CA SER A 201 -11.41 1.17 -2.45
C SER A 201 -10.19 1.38 -1.57
N PHE A 202 -9.29 2.25 -2.00
CA PHE A 202 -8.12 2.66 -1.24
C PHE A 202 -8.45 3.66 -0.13
N LEU A 203 -9.46 4.53 -0.32
CA LEU A 203 -9.96 5.41 0.74
C LEU A 203 -10.45 4.63 1.97
N VAL A 204 -11.22 3.56 1.75
CA VAL A 204 -11.80 2.76 2.85
C VAL A 204 -11.04 1.47 3.13
N GLU A 205 -9.96 1.17 2.41
CA GLU A 205 -9.17 -0.07 2.47
C GLU A 205 -10.05 -1.33 2.39
N ALA A 206 -10.83 -1.42 1.31
CA ALA A 206 -11.64 -2.60 0.98
C ALA A 206 -11.68 -2.77 -0.53
N VAL A 207 -11.69 -4.02 -1.00
CA VAL A 207 -11.61 -4.30 -2.43
C VAL A 207 -12.97 -4.16 -3.08
N GLU A 208 -13.06 -3.29 -4.08
CA GLU A 208 -14.27 -3.15 -4.89
C GLU A 208 -14.38 -4.30 -5.89
N ARG A 209 -15.57 -4.90 -5.99
CA ARG A 209 -15.88 -5.94 -6.98
C ARG A 209 -16.75 -5.38 -8.11
N LEU A 210 -16.47 -5.80 -9.33
CA LEU A 210 -17.38 -5.55 -10.45
C LEU A 210 -18.61 -6.44 -10.33
N ILE A 211 -19.79 -5.83 -10.20
CA ILE A 211 -21.03 -6.57 -9.98
C ILE A 211 -21.61 -7.00 -11.34
N HIS A 212 -21.25 -8.19 -11.79
CA HIS A 212 -21.92 -8.89 -12.89
C HIS A 212 -21.98 -10.39 -12.60
N PRO A 213 -22.98 -10.86 -11.82
CA PRO A 213 -23.02 -12.20 -11.21
C PRO A 213 -22.66 -13.34 -12.17
N THR A 214 -23.37 -13.43 -13.29
CA THR A 214 -23.18 -14.49 -14.29
C THR A 214 -21.80 -14.47 -14.95
N LEU A 215 -21.23 -13.29 -15.18
CA LEU A 215 -19.92 -13.17 -15.81
C LEU A 215 -18.82 -13.49 -14.79
N CYS A 216 -18.98 -13.03 -13.55
CA CYS A 216 -18.06 -13.32 -12.45
C CYS A 216 -17.98 -14.83 -12.21
N GLU A 217 -19.13 -15.52 -12.14
CA GLU A 217 -19.19 -16.97 -11.98
C GLU A 217 -18.53 -17.70 -13.15
N GLN A 218 -18.86 -17.32 -14.39
CA GLN A 218 -18.23 -17.90 -15.58
C GLN A 218 -16.71 -17.68 -15.62
N CYS A 219 -16.24 -16.50 -15.20
CA CYS A 219 -14.82 -16.20 -15.11
C CYS A 219 -14.14 -17.02 -14.01
N ILE A 220 -14.75 -17.16 -12.83
CA ILE A 220 -14.20 -17.98 -11.74
C ILE A 220 -14.12 -19.45 -12.16
N GLU A 221 -15.19 -20.00 -12.77
CA GLU A 221 -15.21 -21.37 -13.27
C GLU A 221 -14.14 -21.57 -14.35
N PHE A 222 -13.98 -20.61 -15.26
CA PHE A 222 -12.95 -20.63 -16.30
C PHE A 222 -11.54 -20.61 -15.70
N LEU A 223 -11.29 -19.73 -14.73
CA LEU A 223 -10.01 -19.64 -14.02
C LEU A 223 -9.67 -20.99 -13.35
N GLU A 224 -10.64 -21.64 -12.70
CA GLU A 224 -10.44 -22.95 -12.07
C GLU A 224 -10.20 -24.07 -13.09
N ARG A 225 -11.18 -24.30 -13.98
CA ARG A 225 -11.26 -25.53 -14.80
C ARG A 225 -10.40 -25.48 -16.07
N ARG A 226 -10.16 -24.28 -16.60
CA ARG A 226 -9.43 -24.12 -17.87
C ARG A 226 -8.04 -23.55 -17.64
N LEU A 227 -7.91 -22.46 -16.90
CA LEU A 227 -6.61 -21.81 -16.73
C LEU A 227 -5.72 -22.55 -15.71
N VAL A 228 -6.10 -22.56 -14.45
CA VAL A 228 -5.26 -23.06 -13.35
C VAL A 228 -5.02 -24.57 -13.48
N GLN A 229 -6.04 -25.35 -13.86
CA GLN A 229 -5.87 -26.78 -14.07
C GLN A 229 -4.85 -27.10 -15.17
N GLN A 230 -4.87 -26.35 -16.29
CA GLN A 230 -3.88 -26.53 -17.37
C GLN A 230 -2.47 -26.13 -16.91
N LEU A 231 -2.34 -24.97 -16.26
CA LEU A 231 -1.06 -24.48 -15.72
C LEU A 231 -0.45 -25.50 -14.74
N ASN A 232 -1.23 -25.99 -13.78
CA ASN A 232 -0.75 -26.92 -12.76
C ASN A 232 -0.52 -28.35 -13.30
N SER A 233 -1.16 -28.72 -14.41
CA SER A 233 -0.93 -30.01 -15.08
C SER A 233 0.30 -30.01 -16.02
N SER A 234 0.80 -28.83 -16.38
CA SER A 234 1.92 -28.70 -17.32
C SER A 234 3.25 -29.06 -16.66
N GLY A 235 4.10 -29.79 -17.39
CA GLY A 235 5.49 -30.05 -17.00
C GLY A 235 6.37 -28.78 -17.03
N GLU A 236 5.93 -27.75 -17.75
CA GLU A 236 6.66 -26.47 -17.89
C GLU A 236 6.48 -25.51 -16.71
N ARG A 237 5.75 -25.93 -15.66
CA ARG A 237 5.51 -25.10 -14.48
C ARG A 237 6.70 -24.97 -13.52
N ALA A 238 7.80 -25.69 -13.79
CA ALA A 238 9.04 -25.57 -13.01
C ALA A 238 8.88 -25.81 -11.49
N GLY A 239 7.89 -26.62 -11.09
CA GLY A 239 7.56 -26.88 -9.68
C GLY A 239 6.75 -25.80 -8.99
N GLU A 240 6.48 -24.66 -9.64
CA GLU A 240 5.55 -23.66 -9.13
C GLU A 240 4.09 -24.13 -9.30
N GLU A 241 3.29 -23.99 -8.24
CA GLU A 241 1.87 -24.32 -8.26
C GLU A 241 1.05 -23.04 -8.16
N VAL A 242 0.20 -22.76 -9.14
CA VAL A 242 -0.73 -21.62 -9.09
C VAL A 242 -1.78 -21.88 -8.01
N VAL A 243 -1.80 -21.03 -6.98
CA VAL A 243 -2.68 -21.14 -5.81
C VAL A 243 -3.78 -20.09 -5.80
N HIS A 244 -3.53 -18.90 -6.37
CA HIS A 244 -4.54 -17.88 -6.58
C HIS A 244 -4.43 -17.33 -8.00
N ALA A 245 -5.57 -16.98 -8.59
CA ALA A 245 -5.65 -16.31 -9.88
C ALA A 245 -6.79 -15.30 -9.84
N PHE A 246 -6.54 -14.07 -10.28
CA PHE A 246 -7.59 -13.06 -10.30
C PHE A 246 -7.43 -12.06 -11.44
N ILE A 247 -8.56 -11.51 -11.87
CA ILE A 247 -8.63 -10.54 -12.97
C ILE A 247 -9.00 -9.19 -12.38
N LEU A 248 -8.15 -8.20 -12.65
CA LEU A 248 -8.36 -6.80 -12.30
C LEU A 248 -8.81 -6.04 -13.54
N VAL A 249 -9.81 -5.18 -13.36
CA VAL A 249 -10.19 -4.15 -14.32
C VAL A 249 -9.97 -2.81 -13.61
N HIS A 250 -8.91 -2.12 -14.02
CA HIS A 250 -8.24 -1.07 -13.25
C HIS A 250 -7.88 -1.62 -11.86
N THR A 251 -8.50 -1.09 -10.82
CA THR A 251 -8.35 -1.52 -9.43
C THR A 251 -9.43 -2.49 -8.96
N LYS A 252 -10.48 -2.69 -9.77
CA LYS A 252 -11.67 -3.46 -9.39
C LYS A 252 -11.51 -4.92 -9.72
N LEU A 253 -11.96 -5.77 -8.81
CA LEU A 253 -11.87 -7.22 -8.92
C LEU A 253 -13.04 -7.78 -9.73
N LEU A 254 -12.77 -8.39 -10.89
CA LEU A 254 -13.77 -9.07 -11.70
C LEU A 254 -14.02 -10.50 -11.22
N ALA A 255 -12.93 -11.26 -11.05
CA ALA A 255 -12.99 -12.67 -10.67
C ALA A 255 -11.79 -13.01 -9.79
N PHE A 256 -12.01 -13.88 -8.81
CA PHE A 256 -10.97 -14.31 -7.87
C PHE A 256 -11.11 -15.79 -7.58
N TYR A 257 -10.13 -16.55 -8.05
CA TYR A 257 -9.97 -17.97 -7.79
C TYR A 257 -8.93 -18.19 -6.68
N SER A 258 -9.22 -19.14 -5.79
CA SER A 258 -8.30 -19.64 -4.77
C SER A 258 -8.39 -21.15 -4.70
N SER A 259 -7.25 -21.83 -4.71
CA SER A 259 -7.18 -23.29 -4.53
C SER A 259 -7.70 -23.70 -3.16
N ARG A 260 -8.27 -24.91 -3.06
CA ARG A 260 -8.83 -25.47 -1.81
C ARG A 260 -7.79 -25.65 -0.70
N ASN A 261 -6.52 -25.84 -1.07
CA ASN A 261 -5.41 -26.02 -0.13
C ASN A 261 -4.66 -24.71 0.16
N ALA A 262 -5.05 -23.60 -0.49
CA ALA A 262 -4.46 -22.30 -0.27
C ALA A 262 -5.12 -21.60 0.92
N SER A 263 -4.35 -20.79 1.65
CA SER A 263 -4.92 -19.91 2.66
C SER A 263 -5.74 -18.81 1.99
N SER A 264 -6.78 -18.33 2.68
CA SER A 264 -7.49 -17.12 2.24
C SER A 264 -6.53 -15.92 2.21
N LEU A 265 -6.52 -15.21 1.10
CA LEU A 265 -5.74 -13.99 0.92
C LEU A 265 -6.41 -12.84 1.67
N VAL A 266 -5.66 -12.17 2.54
CA VAL A 266 -6.16 -11.06 3.35
C VAL A 266 -6.33 -9.81 2.49
N THR A 267 -7.34 -8.99 2.80
CA THR A 267 -7.64 -7.72 2.10
C THR A 267 -6.42 -6.80 1.99
N SER A 268 -5.64 -6.68 3.07
CA SER A 268 -4.37 -5.95 3.10
C SER A 268 -3.38 -6.40 2.02
N ASP A 269 -3.22 -7.72 1.88
CA ASP A 269 -2.32 -8.31 0.88
C ASP A 269 -2.89 -8.11 -0.52
N LEU A 270 -4.19 -8.29 -0.71
CA LEU A 270 -4.83 -8.08 -2.00
C LEU A 270 -4.70 -6.63 -2.49
N LEU A 271 -4.91 -5.64 -1.61
CA LEU A 271 -4.69 -4.23 -1.94
C LEU A 271 -3.21 -3.92 -2.22
N ALA A 272 -2.28 -4.52 -1.47
CA ALA A 272 -0.85 -4.40 -1.76
C ALA A 272 -0.50 -4.95 -3.16
N LEU A 273 -1.07 -6.10 -3.52
CA LEU A 273 -0.91 -6.68 -4.86
C LEU A 273 -1.53 -5.81 -5.94
N ILE A 274 -2.68 -5.16 -5.69
CA ILE A 274 -3.29 -4.20 -6.62
C ILE A 274 -2.36 -2.98 -6.81
N ILE A 275 -1.77 -2.43 -5.74
CA ILE A 275 -0.77 -1.34 -5.86
C ILE A 275 0.40 -1.77 -6.73
N MET A 276 0.94 -2.98 -6.50
CA MET A 276 2.04 -3.50 -7.30
C MET A 276 1.65 -3.69 -8.77
N ALA A 277 0.45 -4.22 -9.04
CA ALA A 277 -0.06 -4.40 -10.39
C ALA A 277 -0.25 -3.04 -11.11
N GLN A 278 -0.85 -2.05 -10.44
CA GLN A 278 -1.04 -0.70 -10.97
C GLN A 278 0.28 0.06 -11.14
N ASN A 279 1.28 -0.21 -10.31
CA ASN A 279 2.61 0.35 -10.48
C ASN A 279 3.34 -0.23 -11.71
N MET A 280 3.12 -1.52 -12.01
CA MET A 280 3.70 -2.17 -13.20
C MET A 280 2.97 -1.79 -14.48
N TYR A 281 1.64 -1.76 -14.43
CA TYR A 281 0.78 -1.40 -15.55
C TYR A 281 -0.24 -0.36 -15.10
N PRO A 282 0.16 0.94 -15.09
CA PRO A 282 -0.73 2.01 -14.72
C PRO A 282 -1.96 2.00 -15.62
N SER A 283 -3.14 2.12 -15.00
CA SER A 283 -4.36 2.30 -15.77
C SER A 283 -4.35 3.72 -16.35
N SER A 284 -3.94 3.86 -17.61
CA SER A 284 -3.95 5.15 -18.31
C SER A 284 -5.37 5.71 -18.35
N SER A 285 -5.63 6.77 -17.61
CA SER A 285 -6.78 7.66 -17.89
C SER A 285 -6.41 8.75 -18.90
N ASP A 286 -5.12 8.98 -19.14
CA ASP A 286 -4.61 10.16 -19.86
C ASP A 286 -3.96 9.86 -21.23
N LEU A 287 -3.86 8.59 -21.66
CA LEU A 287 -3.16 8.23 -22.91
C LEU A 287 -4.08 7.81 -24.07
N ASP A 288 -5.39 7.66 -23.84
CA ASP A 288 -6.33 7.23 -24.89
C ASP A 288 -6.88 8.40 -25.74
N ASP A 289 -6.47 9.66 -25.48
CA ASP A 289 -7.11 10.86 -26.06
C ASP A 289 -6.32 11.55 -27.19
N ASN A 290 -5.39 10.84 -27.84
CA ASN A 290 -4.70 11.33 -29.05
C ASN A 290 -5.21 10.65 -30.35
N GLY A 291 -6.43 10.10 -30.33
CA GLY A 291 -7.10 9.66 -31.54
C GLY A 291 -7.79 10.85 -32.25
N PRO A 292 -7.63 11.04 -33.57
CA PRO A 292 -8.31 12.13 -34.26
C PRO A 292 -9.83 11.88 -34.24
N GLU A 293 -10.57 12.81 -33.66
CA GLU A 293 -12.03 12.87 -33.75
C GLU A 293 -12.44 13.07 -35.22
N ASP A 294 -13.03 12.05 -35.83
CA ASP A 294 -13.95 12.21 -36.96
C ASP A 294 -14.90 11.00 -37.07
N ALA A 295 -16.16 11.31 -37.37
CA ALA A 295 -17.29 10.44 -37.76
C ALA A 295 -18.32 10.05 -36.67
N GLU A 296 -19.30 10.96 -36.54
CA GLU A 296 -20.75 10.76 -36.36
C GLU A 296 -21.29 9.35 -36.01
N SER A 297 -22.05 9.28 -34.91
CA SER A 297 -23.17 8.36 -34.74
C SER A 297 -24.25 8.97 -33.83
N THR A 298 -25.16 9.69 -34.49
CA THR A 298 -26.60 9.84 -34.19
C THR A 298 -27.14 9.36 -32.83
N SER A 299 -27.58 10.30 -32.00
CA SER A 299 -28.83 10.21 -31.20
C SER A 299 -29.19 11.59 -30.64
N GLY A 300 -30.41 12.04 -30.95
CA GLY A 300 -30.82 13.43 -30.85
C GLY A 300 -31.21 13.93 -29.46
N SER A 301 -30.84 15.18 -29.18
CA SER A 301 -31.72 16.23 -28.64
C SER A 301 -30.97 17.55 -28.73
N GLY A 302 -31.41 18.47 -29.59
CA GLY A 302 -30.80 19.79 -29.75
C GLY A 302 -31.51 20.87 -28.94
N PRO A 303 -30.86 22.02 -28.72
CA PRO A 303 -31.57 23.29 -28.62
C PRO A 303 -31.25 24.21 -29.81
N ASP A 304 -32.29 24.90 -30.29
CA ASP A 304 -32.30 25.81 -31.44
C ASP A 304 -31.30 26.97 -31.33
N VAL A 305 -30.50 27.17 -32.39
CA VAL A 305 -29.82 28.45 -32.66
C VAL A 305 -30.10 28.83 -34.12
N PHE A 306 -30.81 29.95 -34.30
CA PHE A 306 -31.14 30.52 -35.61
C PHE A 306 -29.89 30.96 -36.37
N TYR A 307 -29.79 30.58 -37.65
CA TYR A 307 -28.83 31.14 -38.61
C TYR A 307 -29.57 31.94 -39.69
N THR A 308 -29.12 33.18 -39.92
CA THR A 308 -29.38 33.93 -41.16
C THR A 308 -28.18 33.77 -42.09
N PRO A 309 -28.35 33.40 -43.38
CA PRO A 309 -27.23 33.27 -44.32
C PRO A 309 -26.90 34.61 -45.00
N GLU A 310 -25.61 34.87 -45.21
CA GLU A 310 -25.11 35.96 -46.07
C GLU A 310 -25.03 35.53 -47.56
N PRO A 311 -25.17 36.46 -48.53
CA PRO A 311 -25.32 36.12 -49.94
C PRO A 311 -23.98 36.00 -50.69
N SER A 312 -24.00 35.16 -51.73
CA SER A 312 -22.88 34.84 -52.64
C SER A 312 -22.43 36.03 -53.51
N PRO A 313 -21.14 36.12 -53.90
CA PRO A 313 -20.67 37.15 -54.83
C PRO A 313 -20.73 36.68 -56.30
N SER A 314 -21.09 37.61 -57.18
CA SER A 314 -21.10 37.48 -58.65
C SER A 314 -19.91 38.19 -59.31
N GLU A 315 -19.59 37.69 -60.51
CA GLU A 315 -18.43 37.91 -61.40
C GLU A 315 -18.14 39.35 -61.85
N GLY A 316 -16.92 39.57 -62.39
CA GLY A 316 -16.67 40.63 -63.37
C GLY A 316 -15.21 41.09 -63.50
N ASP A 317 -14.59 40.77 -64.64
CA ASP A 317 -13.22 41.04 -65.07
C ASP A 317 -12.79 42.51 -65.25
N SER A 318 -11.47 42.68 -65.33
CA SER A 318 -10.67 43.47 -66.29
C SER A 318 -9.88 44.73 -65.84
N ASP A 319 -8.58 44.63 -66.16
CA ASP A 319 -7.62 45.62 -66.68
C ASP A 319 -6.71 46.53 -65.82
N SER A 320 -5.40 46.21 -65.98
CA SER A 320 -4.26 47.09 -66.31
C SER A 320 -3.27 47.53 -65.20
N SER A 321 -2.04 46.98 -65.34
CA SER A 321 -0.69 47.52 -65.11
C SER A 321 -0.42 48.53 -63.97
N ASN A 322 0.47 48.23 -63.01
CA ASN A 322 1.95 48.40 -63.10
C ASN A 322 2.63 48.23 -61.72
N GLY A 323 3.74 47.48 -61.69
CA GLY A 323 4.86 47.53 -60.75
C GLY A 323 4.66 47.83 -59.25
N SER A 324 4.70 46.77 -58.43
CA SER A 324 5.77 46.49 -57.43
C SER A 324 5.29 45.99 -56.05
N SER A 325 5.85 44.83 -55.68
CA SER A 325 6.03 44.24 -54.35
C SER A 325 4.80 43.84 -53.52
N LYS A 326 4.47 42.54 -53.54
CA LYS A 326 4.37 41.67 -52.34
C LYS A 326 3.85 40.27 -52.71
N LEU A 327 4.73 39.29 -52.48
CA LEU A 327 4.52 37.92 -52.01
C LEU A 327 3.12 37.28 -52.22
N LYS A 328 3.03 36.30 -53.13
CA LYS A 328 2.05 35.21 -53.05
C LYS A 328 2.71 33.86 -53.41
N LYS A 329 2.32 32.89 -52.60
CA LYS A 329 2.63 31.45 -52.51
C LYS A 329 2.76 30.70 -53.85
N THR A 330 3.65 29.72 -53.86
CA THR A 330 3.49 28.45 -54.59
C THR A 330 3.94 27.27 -53.73
N HIS A 331 3.03 26.31 -53.60
CA HIS A 331 3.19 24.85 -53.42
C HIS A 331 3.93 24.23 -52.23
N ASP A 332 3.19 23.28 -51.62
CA ASP A 332 3.59 22.07 -50.90
C ASP A 332 5.09 21.74 -50.77
N MET A 333 5.54 21.74 -49.52
CA MET A 333 6.57 20.84 -48.98
C MET A 333 6.29 20.66 -47.47
N PRO A 334 6.40 19.44 -46.90
CA PRO A 334 6.34 19.27 -45.46
C PRO A 334 7.53 19.97 -44.82
N VAL A 335 7.27 20.99 -44.01
CA VAL A 335 8.29 21.64 -43.19
C VAL A 335 8.61 20.67 -42.06
N PHE A 336 9.75 20.00 -42.16
CA PHE A 336 10.38 19.35 -41.02
C PHE A 336 10.71 20.47 -40.00
N GLU A 337 9.96 20.53 -38.91
CA GLU A 337 10.41 21.23 -37.71
C GLU A 337 11.67 20.52 -37.23
N PHE A 338 12.81 21.21 -37.33
CA PHE A 338 14.05 20.77 -36.72
C PHE A 338 13.89 20.91 -35.20
N VAL A 339 13.52 19.80 -34.56
CA VAL A 339 13.70 19.63 -33.11
C VAL A 339 15.19 19.74 -32.84
N ASP A 340 15.58 20.62 -31.92
CA ASP A 340 16.97 20.83 -31.54
C ASP A 340 17.57 19.49 -31.09
N PRO A 341 18.67 18.99 -31.69
CA PRO A 341 19.28 17.71 -31.32
C PRO A 341 19.61 17.64 -29.83
N ASP A 342 19.89 18.77 -29.19
CA ASP A 342 20.18 18.85 -27.77
C ASP A 342 18.92 18.69 -26.89
N LEU A 343 17.75 19.15 -27.38
CA LEU A 343 16.46 18.91 -26.72
C LEU A 343 16.01 17.45 -26.90
N GLN A 344 16.19 16.89 -28.10
CA GLN A 344 15.89 15.48 -28.35
C GLN A 344 16.85 14.57 -27.56
N MET A 345 18.14 14.89 -27.49
CA MET A 345 19.08 14.14 -26.65
C MET A 345 18.80 14.31 -25.16
N ALA A 346 18.29 15.46 -24.71
CA ALA A 346 17.86 15.66 -23.32
C ALA A 346 16.57 14.87 -23.01
N GLU A 347 15.59 14.84 -23.91
CA GLU A 347 14.39 14.00 -23.78
C GLU A 347 14.71 12.51 -23.87
N ASP A 348 15.56 12.10 -24.80
CA ASP A 348 16.02 10.71 -24.94
C ASP A 348 16.88 10.30 -23.74
N SER A 349 17.66 11.23 -23.15
CA SER A 349 18.39 11.00 -21.90
C SER A 349 17.45 10.87 -20.70
N LEU A 350 16.38 11.69 -20.62
CA LEU A 350 15.33 11.60 -19.61
C LEU A 350 14.48 10.33 -19.77
N GLN A 351 14.25 9.87 -21.01
CA GLN A 351 13.59 8.61 -21.31
C GLN A 351 14.49 7.41 -21.04
N SER A 352 15.82 7.53 -21.21
CA SER A 352 16.79 6.50 -20.80
C SER A 352 16.94 6.38 -19.27
N LEU A 353 16.58 7.43 -18.52
CA LEU A 353 16.50 7.45 -17.05
C LEU A 353 15.21 6.85 -16.50
N ARG A 354 14.19 6.64 -17.34
CA ARG A 354 13.03 5.81 -16.99
C ARG A 354 13.52 4.37 -16.94
N VAL A 355 13.53 3.81 -15.73
CA VAL A 355 13.78 2.38 -15.53
C VAL A 355 12.72 1.67 -16.37
N PRO A 356 13.10 0.85 -17.39
CA PRO A 356 12.11 0.10 -18.13
C PRO A 356 11.31 -0.73 -17.12
N PRO A 357 9.98 -0.85 -17.28
CA PRO A 357 9.20 -1.72 -16.40
C PRO A 357 9.87 -3.10 -16.37
N PRO A 358 9.94 -3.76 -15.20
CA PRO A 358 10.50 -5.10 -15.12
C PRO A 358 9.83 -5.96 -16.19
N ASP A 359 10.63 -6.78 -16.88
CA ASP A 359 10.14 -7.61 -17.98
C ASP A 359 8.88 -8.37 -17.50
N PRO A 360 7.72 -8.24 -18.20
CA PRO A 360 6.49 -8.95 -17.86
C PRO A 360 6.70 -10.46 -17.62
N SER A 361 7.75 -11.04 -18.21
CA SER A 361 8.13 -12.44 -18.07
C SER A 361 8.73 -12.81 -16.70
N THR A 362 9.27 -11.84 -15.96
CA THR A 362 9.91 -12.06 -14.66
C THR A 362 8.93 -11.89 -13.50
N PRO A 363 8.65 -12.96 -12.72
CA PRO A 363 7.77 -12.85 -11.58
C PRO A 363 8.36 -11.97 -10.48
N GLN A 364 7.51 -11.21 -9.79
CA GLN A 364 7.91 -10.53 -8.57
C GLN A 364 7.79 -11.48 -7.38
N ARG A 365 8.84 -11.57 -6.57
CA ARG A 365 8.78 -12.24 -5.28
C ARG A 365 7.93 -11.40 -4.33
N VAL A 366 6.89 -12.00 -3.75
CA VAL A 366 6.02 -11.33 -2.78
C VAL A 366 5.84 -12.18 -1.54
N PHE A 367 5.71 -11.52 -0.38
CA PHE A 367 5.59 -12.17 0.92
C PHE A 367 4.28 -11.77 1.60
N LEU A 368 3.38 -12.74 1.74
CA LEU A 368 1.96 -12.51 2.07
C LEU A 368 1.58 -13.22 3.36
N GLU A 369 0.49 -12.81 4.00
CA GLU A 369 -0.04 -13.47 5.19
C GLU A 369 -0.82 -14.74 4.82
N VAL A 370 -0.55 -15.82 5.55
CA VAL A 370 -1.20 -17.14 5.37
C VAL A 370 -1.85 -17.54 6.68
N SER A 371 -3.17 -17.76 6.62
CA SER A 371 -3.94 -18.29 7.75
C SER A 371 -4.07 -19.82 7.66
N LEU A 372 -3.60 -20.53 8.69
CA LEU A 372 -3.74 -21.98 8.83
C LEU A 372 -4.50 -22.31 10.13
N LYS A 373 -4.98 -23.56 10.26
CA LYS A 373 -5.70 -24.02 11.48
C LYS A 373 -4.91 -23.79 12.77
N GLU A 374 -3.58 -23.83 12.68
CA GLU A 374 -2.65 -23.71 13.82
C GLU A 374 -2.27 -22.26 14.15
N GLY A 375 -2.55 -21.28 13.28
CA GLY A 375 -2.17 -19.89 13.49
C GLY A 375 -2.09 -19.03 12.23
N LEU A 376 -1.76 -17.75 12.42
CA LEU A 376 -1.47 -16.80 11.34
C LEU A 376 0.04 -16.69 11.13
N TYR A 377 0.45 -16.80 9.88
CA TYR A 377 1.84 -16.80 9.46
C TYR A 377 2.07 -15.66 8.46
N PRO A 378 2.61 -14.51 8.88
CA PRO A 378 2.91 -13.40 7.99
C PRO A 378 4.12 -13.72 7.11
N MET A 379 4.26 -12.98 6.00
CA MET A 379 5.46 -13.00 5.15
C MET A 379 5.80 -14.38 4.58
N MET A 380 4.81 -15.17 4.17
CA MET A 380 5.03 -16.41 3.45
C MET A 380 5.31 -16.16 1.97
N PRO A 381 6.25 -16.88 1.35
CA PRO A 381 6.80 -16.51 0.06
C PRO A 381 5.95 -17.06 -1.12
N HIS A 382 5.67 -16.19 -2.08
CA HIS A 382 4.91 -16.48 -3.32
C HIS A 382 5.61 -15.85 -4.54
N SER A 383 5.36 -16.36 -5.74
CA SER A 383 5.68 -15.65 -7.00
C SER A 383 4.42 -14.95 -7.49
N MET A 384 4.52 -13.67 -7.83
CA MET A 384 3.45 -12.88 -8.46
C MET A 384 3.77 -12.67 -9.94
N TYR A 385 2.89 -13.16 -10.81
CA TYR A 385 2.91 -12.89 -12.24
C TYR A 385 1.81 -11.90 -12.56
N CYS A 386 2.15 -10.80 -13.24
CA CYS A 386 1.18 -9.82 -13.71
C CYS A 386 1.22 -9.78 -15.23
N LEU A 387 0.16 -10.33 -15.83
CA LEU A 387 0.02 -10.48 -17.28
C LEU A 387 -1.00 -9.44 -17.78
N PRO A 388 -0.55 -8.37 -18.46
CA PRO A 388 -1.45 -7.34 -18.96
C PRO A 388 -2.28 -7.89 -20.13
N LEU A 389 -3.61 -7.94 -19.99
CA LEU A 389 -4.48 -8.43 -21.07
C LEU A 389 -4.76 -7.31 -22.06
N TRP A 390 -5.09 -6.13 -21.55
CA TRP A 390 -5.28 -4.86 -22.28
C TRP A 390 -4.96 -3.69 -21.34
N PRO A 391 -4.82 -2.44 -21.82
CA PRO A 391 -4.77 -1.28 -20.94
C PRO A 391 -5.97 -1.28 -19.97
N GLY A 392 -5.67 -1.21 -18.68
CA GLY A 392 -6.69 -1.27 -17.62
C GLY A 392 -7.30 -2.65 -17.37
N ILE A 393 -6.83 -3.75 -17.98
CA ILE A 393 -7.24 -5.12 -17.62
C ILE A 393 -6.01 -6.01 -17.43
N THR A 394 -5.86 -6.59 -16.24
CA THR A 394 -4.68 -7.38 -15.87
C THR A 394 -5.07 -8.69 -15.22
N LEU A 395 -4.43 -9.78 -15.64
CA LEU A 395 -4.48 -11.07 -14.97
C LEU A 395 -3.31 -11.17 -13.98
N VAL A 396 -3.61 -11.51 -12.73
CA VAL A 396 -2.60 -11.76 -11.69
C VAL A 396 -2.65 -13.21 -11.28
N LEU A 397 -1.49 -13.89 -11.32
CA LEU A 397 -1.32 -15.25 -10.84
C LEU A 397 -0.37 -15.25 -9.64
N LEU A 398 -0.77 -15.92 -8.57
CA LEU A 398 0.10 -16.19 -7.42
C LEU A 398 0.45 -17.66 -7.39
N THR A 399 1.74 -17.96 -7.36
CA THR A 399 2.24 -19.33 -7.25
C THR A 399 2.91 -19.59 -5.91
N LYS A 400 2.77 -20.84 -5.46
CA LYS A 400 3.50 -21.39 -4.34
C LYS A 400 4.87 -21.85 -4.82
N ILE A 401 5.90 -21.39 -4.11
CA ILE A 401 7.29 -21.73 -4.39
C ILE A 401 7.58 -23.18 -3.94
N PRO A 402 8.38 -23.96 -4.68
CA PRO A 402 8.76 -25.34 -4.29
C PRO A 402 9.34 -25.45 -2.87
N THR A 403 10.17 -24.48 -2.45
CA THR A 403 10.85 -24.46 -1.15
C THR A 403 10.03 -23.79 -0.04
N SER A 404 8.78 -23.40 -0.30
CA SER A 404 7.91 -22.67 0.65
C SER A 404 7.72 -23.38 1.99
N ALA A 405 7.87 -24.71 2.04
CA ALA A 405 7.79 -25.50 3.27
C ALA A 405 8.83 -25.11 4.34
N LEU A 406 9.94 -24.46 3.96
CA LEU A 406 10.97 -23.99 4.89
C LEU A 406 10.58 -22.69 5.62
N ALA A 407 9.69 -21.87 5.04
CA ALA A 407 9.36 -20.55 5.58
C ALA A 407 8.64 -20.63 6.94
N MET A 408 7.67 -21.54 7.07
CA MET A 408 6.86 -21.67 8.28
C MET A 408 7.69 -22.10 9.51
N PRO A 409 8.56 -23.13 9.46
CA PRO A 409 9.48 -23.43 10.56
C PRO A 409 10.37 -22.24 10.95
N ILE A 410 10.91 -21.51 9.97
CA ILE A 410 11.75 -20.33 10.22
C ILE A 410 10.96 -19.28 11.02
N TYR A 411 9.74 -18.97 10.61
CA TYR A 411 8.88 -18.04 11.34
C TYR A 411 8.62 -18.49 12.77
N VAL A 412 8.27 -19.77 12.98
CA VAL A 412 8.02 -20.32 14.33
C VAL A 412 9.25 -20.15 15.23
N PHE A 413 10.46 -20.36 14.69
CA PHE A 413 11.69 -20.13 15.44
C PHE A 413 11.91 -18.64 15.73
N LEU A 414 11.74 -17.77 14.74
CA LEU A 414 11.86 -16.32 14.91
C LEU A 414 10.91 -15.80 15.99
N GLU A 415 9.65 -16.23 15.97
CA GLU A 415 8.64 -15.84 16.95
C GLU A 415 9.01 -16.32 18.37
N ALA A 416 9.55 -17.53 18.49
CA ALA A 416 10.01 -18.06 19.77
C ALA A 416 11.20 -17.28 20.34
N PHE A 417 12.18 -16.90 19.50
CA PHE A 417 13.31 -16.06 19.92
C PHE A 417 12.90 -14.63 20.22
N ALA A 418 11.95 -14.04 19.48
CA ALA A 418 11.41 -12.72 19.78
C ALA A 418 10.66 -12.69 21.12
N LYS A 419 9.83 -13.70 21.40
CA LYS A 419 9.16 -13.87 22.70
C LYS A 419 10.17 -14.06 23.84
N LEU A 420 11.27 -14.77 23.59
CA LEU A 420 12.33 -14.93 24.57
C LEU A 420 13.07 -13.61 24.82
N GLU A 421 13.48 -12.90 23.77
CA GLU A 421 14.15 -11.60 23.85
C GLU A 421 13.33 -10.60 24.68
N LYS A 422 12.04 -10.45 24.38
CA LYS A 422 11.12 -9.57 25.12
C LYS A 422 11.05 -9.94 26.61
N ARG A 423 10.94 -11.23 26.95
CA ARG A 423 10.92 -11.68 28.35
C ARG A 423 12.23 -11.41 29.08
N LEU A 424 13.37 -11.56 28.40
CA LEU A 424 14.67 -11.27 28.97
C LEU A 424 14.84 -9.76 29.23
N GLN A 425 14.34 -8.91 28.33
CA GLN A 425 14.32 -7.46 28.52
C GLN A 425 13.46 -7.04 29.72
N GLU A 426 12.25 -7.61 29.85
CA GLU A 426 11.30 -7.33 30.94
C GLU A 426 11.77 -7.82 32.33
N GLY A 427 12.79 -8.67 32.40
CA GLY A 427 13.48 -9.02 33.65
C GLY A 427 12.58 -9.61 34.74
N HIS A 428 12.02 -10.80 34.52
CA HIS A 428 11.35 -11.54 35.60
C HIS A 428 12.39 -12.20 36.52
N GLU A 429 12.66 -11.60 37.68
CA GLU A 429 13.50 -12.17 38.73
C GLU A 429 12.70 -13.17 39.59
N GLY A 430 12.96 -14.48 39.43
CA GLY A 430 12.37 -15.53 40.26
C GLY A 430 12.84 -16.95 39.90
N SER A 431 12.60 -17.93 40.76
CA SER A 431 13.03 -19.34 40.55
C SER A 431 12.43 -20.01 39.29
N ALA A 432 11.42 -19.40 38.66
CA ALA A 432 10.86 -19.82 37.38
C ALA A 432 11.66 -19.29 36.16
N ALA A 433 12.52 -18.28 36.34
CA ALA A 433 13.32 -17.68 35.27
C ALA A 433 14.47 -18.60 34.80
N THR A 434 14.99 -19.46 35.67
CA THR A 434 16.04 -20.43 35.34
C THR A 434 15.52 -21.66 34.60
N ARG A 435 14.22 -21.97 34.70
CA ARG A 435 13.55 -22.98 33.86
C ARG A 435 13.13 -22.30 32.57
N GLY A 436 13.90 -22.51 31.50
CA GLY A 436 13.63 -21.90 30.19
C GLY A 436 12.16 -22.00 29.76
N PRO A 437 11.65 -21.03 28.97
CA PRO A 437 10.27 -21.05 28.52
C PRO A 437 9.87 -22.41 27.93
N PRO A 438 8.67 -22.95 28.20
CA PRO A 438 8.24 -24.22 27.62
C PRO A 438 8.34 -24.22 26.08
N ALA A 439 8.09 -23.06 25.46
CA ALA A 439 8.26 -22.84 24.02
C ALA A 439 9.71 -23.05 23.52
N ILE A 440 10.75 -22.59 24.25
CA ILE A 440 12.14 -22.74 23.78
C ILE A 440 12.64 -24.18 23.92
N GLN A 441 12.13 -24.91 24.93
CA GLN A 441 12.45 -26.32 25.11
C GLN A 441 11.86 -27.18 23.98
N GLU A 442 10.65 -26.86 23.52
CA GLU A 442 10.02 -27.52 22.36
C GLU A 442 10.74 -27.17 21.05
N VAL A 443 11.08 -25.88 20.86
CA VAL A 443 11.80 -25.38 19.68
C VAL A 443 13.18 -26.01 19.57
N ARG A 444 13.87 -26.29 20.69
CA ARG A 444 15.21 -26.90 20.69
C ARG A 444 15.28 -28.16 19.82
N GLY A 445 14.39 -29.12 20.05
CA GLY A 445 14.39 -30.39 19.30
C GLY A 445 14.00 -30.22 17.83
N LYS A 446 13.08 -29.29 17.54
CA LYS A 446 12.64 -28.96 16.17
C LYS A 446 13.76 -28.28 15.38
N LEU A 447 14.49 -27.35 16.00
CA LEU A 447 15.59 -26.61 15.39
C LEU A 447 16.81 -27.51 15.14
N ASP A 448 17.15 -28.41 16.07
CA ASP A 448 18.21 -29.40 15.85
C ASP A 448 17.91 -30.30 14.63
N LYS A 449 16.64 -30.69 14.44
CA LYS A 449 16.21 -31.43 13.24
C LYS A 449 16.27 -30.56 11.99
N PHE A 450 15.80 -29.32 12.07
CA PHE A 450 15.80 -28.38 10.96
C PHE A 450 17.21 -28.10 10.42
N ILE A 451 18.18 -27.84 11.31
CA ILE A 451 19.58 -27.61 10.91
C ILE A 451 20.18 -28.85 10.22
N LYS A 452 19.81 -30.06 10.65
CA LYS A 452 20.21 -31.30 9.96
C LYS A 452 19.61 -31.43 8.55
N VAL A 453 18.37 -30.97 8.37
CA VAL A 453 17.66 -31.01 7.08
C VAL A 453 18.25 -30.03 6.07
N LEU A 454 18.70 -28.86 6.51
CA LEU A 454 19.40 -27.90 5.64
C LEU A 454 20.72 -28.47 5.07
N GLY A 455 21.34 -29.42 5.78
CA GLY A 455 22.58 -30.08 5.34
C GLY A 455 23.83 -29.19 5.49
N PRO A 456 25.03 -29.80 5.59
CA PRO A 456 26.29 -29.07 5.78
C PRO A 456 26.84 -28.41 4.51
N SER A 457 26.24 -28.67 3.35
CA SER A 457 26.63 -28.09 2.05
C SER A 457 26.11 -26.67 1.82
N ASP A 458 25.16 -26.21 2.64
CA ASP A 458 24.67 -24.83 2.59
C ASP A 458 25.58 -23.90 3.41
N ILE A 459 26.24 -22.96 2.73
CA ILE A 459 27.27 -22.05 3.28
C ILE A 459 26.76 -21.24 4.49
N GLN A 460 25.45 -20.96 4.55
CA GLN A 460 24.81 -20.20 5.66
C GLN A 460 24.28 -21.10 6.79
N ALA A 461 24.18 -22.42 6.61
CA ALA A 461 23.76 -23.34 7.67
C ALA A 461 24.84 -23.50 8.75
N VAL A 462 26.13 -23.31 8.39
CA VAL A 462 27.27 -23.39 9.31
C VAL A 462 27.26 -22.24 10.33
N PRO A 463 27.10 -20.95 9.95
CA PRO A 463 26.87 -19.86 10.88
C PRO A 463 25.69 -20.12 11.84
N LEU A 464 24.55 -20.59 11.33
CA LEU A 464 23.39 -20.91 12.17
C LEU A 464 23.72 -22.00 13.20
N LEU A 465 24.38 -23.09 12.76
CA LEU A 465 24.79 -24.18 13.66
C LEU A 465 25.71 -23.66 14.76
N ASN A 466 26.71 -22.85 14.43
CA ASN A 466 27.64 -22.29 15.40
C ASN A 466 26.94 -21.41 16.44
N VAL A 467 26.10 -20.47 15.99
CA VAL A 467 25.33 -19.59 16.87
C VAL A 467 24.38 -20.40 17.76
N TRP A 468 23.73 -21.42 17.20
CA TRP A 468 22.84 -22.30 17.95
C TRP A 468 23.58 -23.15 18.98
N THR A 469 24.78 -23.66 18.67
CA THR A 469 25.59 -24.41 19.64
C THR A 469 26.02 -23.53 20.81
N GLU A 470 26.42 -22.29 20.54
CA GLU A 470 26.86 -21.36 21.57
C GLU A 470 25.68 -20.89 22.44
N PHE A 471 24.52 -20.63 21.83
CA PHE A 471 23.29 -20.39 22.56
C PHE A 471 22.94 -21.58 23.48
N LYS A 472 23.05 -22.82 22.98
CA LYS A 472 22.78 -24.03 23.78
C LYS A 472 23.73 -24.16 24.97
N ASN A 473 25.02 -23.89 24.75
CA ASN A 473 26.04 -23.96 25.79
C ASN A 473 25.75 -22.96 26.91
N ARG A 474 25.27 -21.75 26.58
CA ARG A 474 24.97 -20.72 27.58
C ARG A 474 23.62 -20.93 28.27
N ALA A 475 22.59 -21.32 27.52
CA ALA A 475 21.22 -21.44 28.02
C ALA A 475 20.94 -22.76 28.77
N PHE A 476 21.60 -23.87 28.38
CA PHE A 476 21.24 -25.22 28.88
C PHE A 476 22.36 -25.98 29.60
N SER A 477 23.60 -25.48 29.66
CA SER A 477 24.70 -26.19 30.35
C SER A 477 24.57 -26.11 31.89
N LYS A 478 25.00 -27.16 32.58
CA LYS A 478 25.09 -27.18 34.06
C LYS A 478 26.26 -26.28 34.47
N GLY A 479 25.96 -25.02 34.79
CA GLY A 479 26.95 -23.97 35.12
C GLY A 479 26.89 -22.73 34.21
N GLY A 480 26.03 -22.71 33.20
CA GLY A 480 25.81 -21.52 32.36
C GLY A 480 25.00 -20.42 33.06
N HIS A 481 25.01 -19.21 32.48
CA HIS A 481 24.29 -18.03 32.99
C HIS A 481 22.75 -18.15 32.99
N GLY A 482 22.19 -19.28 32.56
CA GLY A 482 20.74 -19.50 32.47
C GLY A 482 20.05 -18.52 31.52
N PHE A 483 18.75 -18.30 31.69
CA PHE A 483 17.97 -17.34 30.90
C PHE A 483 18.05 -15.94 31.51
N THR A 484 19.21 -15.30 31.37
CA THR A 484 19.50 -13.94 31.83
C THR A 484 19.65 -12.96 30.67
N LYS A 485 19.71 -11.65 30.97
CA LYS A 485 19.87 -10.58 29.97
C LYS A 485 21.08 -10.76 29.05
N ASP A 486 22.11 -11.48 29.51
CA ASP A 486 23.32 -11.81 28.73
C ASP A 486 23.03 -12.68 27.49
N LEU A 487 21.86 -13.33 27.41
CA LEU A 487 21.42 -14.08 26.23
C LEU A 487 20.79 -13.21 25.14
N ILE A 488 20.43 -11.95 25.42
CA ILE A 488 19.78 -11.06 24.44
C ILE A 488 20.60 -10.93 23.14
N PRO A 489 21.93 -10.68 23.17
CA PRO A 489 22.74 -10.60 21.95
C PRO A 489 22.70 -11.89 21.12
N TRP A 490 22.63 -13.05 21.78
CA TRP A 490 22.53 -14.35 21.10
C TRP A 490 21.16 -14.58 20.49
N CYS A 491 20.09 -14.09 21.13
CA CYS A 491 18.74 -14.11 20.54
C CYS A 491 18.70 -13.23 19.28
N LYS A 492 19.24 -12.01 19.34
CA LYS A 492 19.36 -11.12 18.18
C LYS A 492 20.16 -11.76 17.05
N ASN A 493 21.32 -12.33 17.36
CA ASN A 493 22.15 -13.01 16.35
C ASN A 493 21.42 -14.21 15.73
N MET A 494 20.71 -15.02 16.55
CA MET A 494 19.92 -16.13 16.06
C MET A 494 18.79 -15.68 15.11
N LYS A 495 18.09 -14.57 15.44
CA LYS A 495 17.11 -13.94 14.54
C LYS A 495 17.78 -13.57 13.21
N THR A 496 18.92 -12.89 13.25
CA THR A 496 19.67 -12.50 12.05
C THR A 496 20.08 -13.71 11.21
N GLN A 497 20.57 -14.80 11.80
CA GLN A 497 20.94 -16.01 11.03
C GLN A 497 19.71 -16.69 10.39
N LEU A 498 18.60 -16.80 11.12
CA LEU A 498 17.35 -17.36 10.60
C LEU A 498 16.78 -16.52 9.44
N CYS A 499 16.78 -15.19 9.58
CA CYS A 499 16.43 -14.27 8.50
C CYS A 499 17.41 -14.39 7.31
N GLY A 500 18.69 -14.64 7.57
CA GLY A 500 19.71 -14.88 6.54
C GLY A 500 19.45 -16.13 5.69
N ILE A 501 19.05 -17.23 6.34
CA ILE A 501 18.64 -18.47 5.64
C ILE A 501 17.38 -18.21 4.81
N TYR A 502 16.37 -17.57 5.40
CA TYR A 502 15.15 -17.19 4.69
C TYR A 502 15.45 -16.35 3.45
N ARG A 503 16.33 -15.34 3.58
CA ARG A 503 16.80 -14.51 2.48
C ARG A 503 17.43 -15.36 1.37
N GLN A 504 18.31 -16.30 1.70
CA GLN A 504 18.93 -17.19 0.71
C GLN A 504 17.89 -18.06 -0.01
N CYS A 505 16.90 -18.58 0.71
CA CYS A 505 15.90 -19.47 0.12
C CYS A 505 14.91 -18.75 -0.81
N PHE A 506 14.60 -17.48 -0.55
CA PHE A 506 13.45 -16.82 -1.17
C PHE A 506 13.73 -15.46 -1.82
N LEU A 507 14.79 -14.74 -1.43
CA LEU A 507 15.15 -13.41 -1.98
C LEU A 507 16.38 -13.43 -2.86
N SER A 508 17.42 -14.16 -2.46
CA SER A 508 18.64 -14.28 -3.25
C SER A 508 18.38 -15.12 -4.48
N ASP A 509 18.75 -14.61 -5.65
CA ASP A 509 18.77 -15.38 -6.88
C ASP A 509 20.01 -16.30 -6.93
N SER A 510 20.18 -17.15 -5.92
CA SER A 510 21.37 -17.99 -5.76
C SER A 510 21.20 -19.40 -6.34
N GLY A 511 20.50 -19.52 -7.47
CA GLY A 511 20.28 -20.79 -8.16
C GLY A 511 21.33 -21.12 -9.20
N SER A 512 21.75 -22.38 -9.25
CA SER A 512 22.50 -22.94 -10.39
C SER A 512 21.77 -22.63 -11.70
N VAL A 513 22.53 -22.21 -12.71
CA VAL A 513 22.12 -21.75 -14.05
C VAL A 513 21.20 -22.73 -14.83
N ASP A 514 21.06 -23.99 -14.39
CA ASP A 514 20.51 -25.09 -15.19
C ASP A 514 19.07 -25.56 -14.88
N ALA A 515 18.33 -24.97 -13.94
CA ALA A 515 16.95 -25.38 -13.66
C ALA A 515 15.95 -24.23 -13.81
N PRO A 516 14.91 -24.34 -14.67
CA PRO A 516 13.83 -23.36 -14.69
C PRO A 516 13.15 -23.37 -13.32
N ARG A 517 13.01 -22.19 -12.71
CA ARG A 517 12.40 -21.98 -11.38
C ARG A 517 11.05 -21.29 -11.43
N HIS A 518 10.63 -20.88 -12.62
CA HIS A 518 9.47 -20.06 -12.89
C HIS A 518 8.62 -20.70 -13.96
N LEU A 519 7.34 -20.36 -13.99
CA LEU A 519 6.47 -20.68 -15.12
C LEU A 519 7.16 -20.26 -16.43
N SER A 520 7.27 -21.18 -17.39
CA SER A 520 7.89 -20.89 -18.69
C SER A 520 7.19 -19.71 -19.37
N LEU A 521 7.94 -18.89 -20.12
CA LEU A 521 7.37 -17.76 -20.86
C LEU A 521 6.22 -18.23 -21.78
N GLY A 522 6.40 -19.33 -22.50
CA GLY A 522 5.34 -19.89 -23.36
C GLY A 522 4.10 -20.34 -22.58
N LEU A 523 4.21 -20.72 -21.30
CA LEU A 523 3.05 -21.01 -20.46
C LEU A 523 2.34 -19.73 -19.99
N GLN A 524 3.10 -18.66 -19.71
CA GLN A 524 2.57 -17.33 -19.38
C GLN A 524 1.83 -16.71 -20.57
N GLU A 525 2.41 -16.75 -21.77
CA GLU A 525 1.79 -16.26 -23.01
C GLU A 525 0.51 -17.03 -23.36
N ARG A 526 0.52 -18.36 -23.20
CA ARG A 526 -0.69 -19.19 -23.38
C ARG A 526 -1.78 -18.83 -22.37
N ALA A 527 -1.43 -18.62 -21.10
CA ALA A 527 -2.37 -18.17 -20.08
C ALA A 527 -3.01 -16.83 -20.44
N GLN A 528 -2.20 -15.87 -20.88
CA GLN A 528 -2.64 -14.56 -21.33
C GLN A 528 -3.60 -14.66 -22.52
N ALA A 529 -3.23 -15.42 -23.56
CA ALA A 529 -4.05 -15.62 -24.75
C ALA A 529 -5.41 -16.27 -24.44
N LEU A 530 -5.43 -17.30 -23.57
CA LEU A 530 -6.67 -17.97 -23.16
C LEU A 530 -7.65 -17.02 -22.46
N VAL A 531 -7.15 -16.16 -21.57
CA VAL A 531 -8.00 -15.20 -20.86
C VAL A 531 -8.43 -14.06 -21.81
N GLN A 532 -7.55 -13.61 -22.71
CA GLN A 532 -7.90 -12.63 -23.74
C GLN A 532 -9.02 -13.15 -24.64
N GLU A 533 -8.92 -14.37 -25.15
CA GLU A 533 -9.98 -14.99 -25.96
C GLU A 533 -11.31 -15.05 -25.20
N LYS A 534 -11.27 -15.45 -23.93
CA LYS A 534 -12.48 -15.58 -23.10
C LYS A 534 -13.17 -14.24 -22.81
N LEU A 535 -12.41 -13.15 -22.71
CA LEU A 535 -12.91 -11.82 -22.33
C LEU A 535 -13.06 -10.83 -23.49
N MET A 536 -12.71 -11.23 -24.72
CA MET A 536 -12.64 -10.31 -25.87
C MET A 536 -13.96 -9.54 -26.07
N ASP A 537 -15.09 -10.23 -26.09
CA ASP A 537 -16.42 -9.63 -26.28
C ASP A 537 -16.86 -8.74 -25.11
N TRP A 538 -16.26 -8.93 -23.93
CA TRP A 538 -16.58 -8.20 -22.70
C TRP A 538 -15.63 -7.04 -22.44
N LYS A 539 -14.53 -6.91 -23.18
CA LYS A 539 -13.45 -5.93 -22.93
C LYS A 539 -13.99 -4.51 -22.76
N GLU A 540 -14.66 -3.98 -23.78
CA GLU A 540 -15.18 -2.61 -23.76
C GLU A 540 -16.24 -2.42 -22.68
N PHE A 541 -17.13 -3.40 -22.52
CA PHE A 541 -18.13 -3.40 -21.45
C PHE A 541 -17.50 -3.31 -20.05
N LEU A 542 -16.47 -4.10 -19.78
CA LEU A 542 -15.78 -4.13 -18.49
C LEU A 542 -15.06 -2.80 -18.20
N LEU A 543 -14.40 -2.22 -19.20
CA LEU A 543 -13.75 -0.91 -19.08
C LEU A 543 -14.77 0.18 -18.73
N VAL A 544 -15.91 0.23 -19.43
CA VAL A 544 -16.99 1.17 -19.13
C VAL A 544 -17.60 0.90 -17.75
N LYS A 545 -17.90 -0.36 -17.41
CA LYS A 545 -18.50 -0.74 -16.13
C LYS A 545 -17.60 -0.43 -14.94
N SER A 546 -16.28 -0.54 -15.11
CA SER A 546 -15.33 -0.16 -14.07
C SER A 546 -15.36 1.34 -13.80
N LYS A 547 -15.55 2.17 -14.83
CA LYS A 547 -15.63 3.63 -14.71
C LYS A 547 -17.02 4.10 -14.23
N ARG A 548 -18.09 3.50 -14.75
CA ARG A 548 -19.50 3.81 -14.44
C ARG A 548 -20.15 2.57 -13.85
N ASN A 549 -20.29 2.52 -12.53
CA ASN A 549 -20.90 1.39 -11.85
C ASN A 549 -22.44 1.49 -11.95
N ILE A 550 -22.97 1.38 -13.18
CA ILE A 550 -24.39 1.62 -13.53
C ILE A 550 -25.34 0.80 -12.65
N THR A 551 -24.92 -0.40 -12.22
CA THR A 551 -25.71 -1.27 -11.34
C THR A 551 -25.99 -0.63 -9.98
N MET A 552 -25.17 0.32 -9.53
CA MET A 552 -25.35 1.03 -8.26
C MET A 552 -26.24 2.26 -8.36
N VAL A 553 -26.45 2.79 -9.58
CA VAL A 553 -27.30 3.97 -9.80
C VAL A 553 -28.75 3.70 -9.41
N SER A 554 -29.25 2.49 -9.64
CA SER A 554 -30.62 2.11 -9.25
C SER A 554 -30.88 2.27 -7.75
N TYR A 555 -29.85 2.09 -6.90
CA TYR A 555 -29.98 2.32 -5.47
C TYR A 555 -30.11 3.81 -5.13
N LEU A 556 -29.47 4.70 -5.90
CA LEU A 556 -29.65 6.14 -5.72
C LEU A 556 -31.05 6.60 -6.13
N GLU A 557 -31.63 5.96 -7.15
CA GLU A 557 -33.02 6.21 -7.58
C GLU A 557 -34.06 5.68 -6.57
N ASP A 558 -33.79 4.53 -5.96
CA ASP A 558 -34.66 3.89 -4.97
C ASP A 558 -34.81 4.67 -3.65
N PHE A 559 -33.83 5.53 -3.30
CA PHE A 559 -33.77 6.25 -2.04
C PHE A 559 -33.72 7.77 -2.26
N PRO A 560 -34.87 8.46 -2.26
CA PRO A 560 -34.92 9.90 -2.52
C PRO A 560 -33.99 10.72 -1.61
N GLY A 561 -33.17 11.55 -2.23
CA GLY A 561 -32.21 12.41 -1.54
C GLY A 561 -30.93 11.70 -1.08
N LEU A 562 -30.74 10.40 -1.36
CA LEU A 562 -29.45 9.72 -1.25
C LEU A 562 -28.54 10.18 -2.38
N ILE A 563 -27.35 10.65 -2.02
CA ILE A 563 -26.36 11.17 -2.98
C ILE A 563 -25.28 10.14 -3.20
N HIS A 564 -24.81 9.51 -2.12
CA HIS A 564 -23.74 8.53 -2.20
C HIS A 564 -23.78 7.55 -1.02
N PHE A 565 -23.26 6.35 -1.23
CA PHE A 565 -23.03 5.39 -0.15
C PHE A 565 -21.77 4.55 -0.39
N ILE A 566 -21.19 4.07 0.72
CA ILE A 566 -20.14 3.07 0.70
C ILE A 566 -20.53 1.99 1.70
N CYS A 567 -20.72 0.77 1.21
CA CYS A 567 -21.07 -0.38 2.02
C CYS A 567 -19.93 -1.40 1.99
N ILE A 568 -19.52 -1.89 3.17
CA ILE A 568 -18.32 -2.70 3.31
C ILE A 568 -18.61 -3.90 4.21
N ASP A 569 -18.30 -5.09 3.72
CA ASP A 569 -18.15 -6.27 4.56
C ASP A 569 -16.70 -6.36 5.01
N ARG A 570 -16.43 -6.02 6.28
CA ARG A 570 -15.09 -6.08 6.88
C ARG A 570 -14.65 -7.50 7.23
N SER A 571 -15.54 -8.49 7.08
CA SER A 571 -15.24 -9.90 7.28
C SER A 571 -14.53 -10.49 6.06
N THR A 572 -14.99 -10.11 4.87
CA THR A 572 -14.40 -10.49 3.57
C THR A 572 -13.49 -9.40 2.99
N GLY A 573 -13.62 -8.17 3.49
CA GLY A 573 -12.91 -6.97 3.02
C GLY A 573 -13.36 -6.49 1.65
N GLN A 574 -14.63 -6.73 1.31
CA GLN A 574 -15.23 -6.32 0.04
C GLN A 574 -16.09 -5.10 0.25
N MET A 575 -16.12 -4.23 -0.76
CA MET A 575 -16.98 -3.05 -0.76
C MET A 575 -17.84 -2.93 -2.01
N ILE A 576 -18.94 -2.19 -1.82
CA ILE A 576 -19.92 -1.83 -2.84
C ILE A 576 -20.20 -0.33 -2.69
N ALA A 577 -20.01 0.42 -3.78
CA ALA A 577 -20.29 1.85 -3.85
C ALA A 577 -20.60 2.27 -5.30
N PRO A 578 -21.40 3.34 -5.51
CA PRO A 578 -21.47 4.03 -6.80
C PRO A 578 -20.10 4.55 -7.24
N SER A 579 -19.87 4.70 -8.54
CA SER A 579 -18.60 5.21 -9.05
C SER A 579 -18.49 6.72 -8.88
N LEU A 580 -17.37 7.19 -8.33
CA LEU A 580 -17.04 8.62 -8.18
C LEU A 580 -15.96 9.11 -9.14
N ASN A 581 -15.65 8.38 -10.22
CA ASN A 581 -14.54 8.72 -11.10
C ASN A 581 -14.77 10.09 -11.76
N ILE A 582 -13.82 11.00 -11.53
CA ILE A 582 -13.76 12.33 -12.13
C ILE A 582 -12.56 12.32 -13.07
N THR A 583 -12.79 12.23 -14.37
CA THR A 583 -11.79 12.65 -15.36
C THR A 583 -12.39 13.84 -16.12
N GLU A 584 -11.56 14.81 -16.53
CA GLU A 584 -12.00 16.12 -17.05
C GLU A 584 -13.03 16.02 -18.20
N HIS A 585 -12.97 14.93 -18.98
CA HIS A 585 -13.85 14.71 -20.13
C HIS A 585 -14.97 13.66 -19.91
N ASN A 586 -14.94 12.87 -18.82
CA ASN A 586 -15.98 11.89 -18.53
C ASN A 586 -16.95 12.37 -17.45
N SER A 587 -18.25 12.29 -17.75
CA SER A 587 -19.31 12.48 -16.76
C SER A 587 -19.19 11.46 -15.62
N SER A 588 -18.94 11.95 -14.40
CA SER A 588 -19.35 11.21 -13.19
C SER A 588 -20.88 11.10 -13.21
N GLU A 589 -21.43 10.04 -12.61
CA GLU A 589 -22.89 9.86 -12.44
C GLU A 589 -23.52 11.02 -11.64
N LEU A 590 -22.70 11.79 -10.91
CA LEU A 590 -23.09 12.96 -10.13
C LEU A 590 -22.85 14.31 -10.86
N GLY A 591 -22.48 14.28 -12.14
CA GLY A 591 -22.30 15.46 -13.01
C GLY A 591 -20.88 15.66 -13.53
N LYS A 592 -20.67 16.72 -14.32
CA LYS A 592 -19.36 17.11 -14.86
C LYS A 592 -18.74 18.25 -14.04
N GLY A 593 -17.41 18.29 -13.94
CA GLY A 593 -16.67 19.44 -13.44
C GLY A 593 -16.74 19.67 -11.91
N PRO A 594 -16.91 20.92 -11.44
CA PRO A 594 -16.75 21.30 -10.03
C PRO A 594 -17.67 20.57 -9.03
N VAL A 595 -18.87 20.17 -9.48
CA VAL A 595 -19.87 19.49 -8.62
C VAL A 595 -19.40 18.10 -8.23
N ALA A 596 -18.87 17.32 -9.18
CA ALA A 596 -18.34 15.99 -8.90
C ALA A 596 -17.15 16.06 -7.93
N GLN A 597 -16.26 17.04 -8.13
CA GLN A 597 -15.13 17.28 -7.22
C GLN A 597 -15.59 17.68 -5.82
N PHE A 598 -16.66 18.48 -5.72
CA PHE A 598 -17.26 18.84 -4.45
C PHE A 598 -17.83 17.62 -3.71
N ILE A 599 -18.57 16.75 -4.40
CA ILE A 599 -19.14 15.54 -3.81
C ILE A 599 -18.03 14.57 -3.40
N LYS A 600 -17.00 14.39 -4.23
CA LYS A 600 -15.80 13.62 -3.87
C LYS A 600 -15.17 14.13 -2.58
N ARG A 601 -14.95 15.45 -2.46
CA ARG A 601 -14.43 16.05 -1.22
C ARG A 601 -15.32 15.77 0.00
N LYS A 602 -16.65 15.82 -0.16
CA LYS A 602 -17.60 15.48 0.91
C LYS A 602 -17.52 14.00 1.31
N VAL A 603 -17.36 13.08 0.36
CA VAL A 603 -17.17 11.64 0.62
C VAL A 603 -15.86 11.36 1.36
N TRP A 604 -14.74 11.94 0.92
CA TRP A 604 -13.45 11.83 1.62
C TRP A 604 -13.53 12.41 3.03
N GLY A 605 -14.15 13.58 3.18
CA GLY A 605 -14.39 14.22 4.48
C GLY A 605 -15.24 13.36 5.42
N LEU A 606 -16.29 12.72 4.92
CA LEU A 606 -17.12 11.79 5.68
C LEU A 606 -16.31 10.59 6.18
N VAL A 607 -15.51 9.95 5.31
CA VAL A 607 -14.67 8.82 5.72
C VAL A 607 -13.69 9.25 6.81
N ASN A 608 -13.02 10.39 6.65
CA ASN A 608 -12.07 10.91 7.64
C ASN A 608 -12.78 11.20 8.99
N ALA A 609 -13.95 11.83 8.97
CA ALA A 609 -14.74 12.08 10.17
C ALA A 609 -15.16 10.76 10.85
N ALA A 610 -15.69 9.80 10.08
CA ALA A 610 -16.10 8.49 10.59
C ALA A 610 -14.95 7.75 11.27
N ARG A 611 -13.74 7.80 10.70
CA ARG A 611 -12.54 7.18 11.28
C ARG A 611 -12.14 7.83 12.60
N ARG A 612 -12.11 9.16 12.68
CA ARG A 612 -11.80 9.91 13.91
C ARG A 612 -12.81 9.61 15.03
N TYR A 613 -14.09 9.50 14.72
CA TYR A 613 -15.11 9.11 15.70
C TYR A 613 -14.99 7.65 16.11
N LEU A 614 -14.70 6.75 15.17
CA LEU A 614 -14.49 5.34 15.49
C LEU A 614 -13.27 5.13 16.41
N GLN A 615 -12.21 5.92 16.24
CA GLN A 615 -11.03 5.93 17.12
C GLN A 615 -11.41 6.29 18.57
N LYS A 616 -12.40 7.15 18.73
CA LYS A 616 -12.99 7.54 20.03
C LYS A 616 -14.03 6.54 20.57
N GLY A 617 -14.22 5.41 19.90
CA GLY A 617 -15.13 4.34 20.31
C GLY A 617 -16.56 4.46 19.77
N TYR A 618 -16.87 5.43 18.91
CA TYR A 618 -18.21 5.59 18.35
C TYR A 618 -18.43 4.68 17.13
N SER A 619 -19.32 3.70 17.26
CA SER A 619 -19.73 2.79 16.18
C SER A 619 -20.84 3.36 15.29
N THR A 620 -21.48 4.45 15.70
CA THR A 620 -22.55 5.11 14.93
C THR A 620 -22.39 6.61 15.03
N VAL A 621 -22.43 7.30 13.90
CA VAL A 621 -22.37 8.76 13.83
C VAL A 621 -23.40 9.26 12.84
N THR A 622 -24.15 10.28 13.22
CA THR A 622 -25.01 11.03 12.32
C THR A 622 -24.70 12.50 12.51
N LEU A 623 -24.37 13.20 11.43
CA LEU A 623 -23.96 14.60 11.51
C LEU A 623 -24.51 15.37 10.31
N ARG A 624 -24.87 16.63 10.55
CA ARG A 624 -25.27 17.57 9.49
C ARG A 624 -24.06 18.41 9.12
N ASP A 625 -23.74 18.46 7.83
CA ASP A 625 -22.65 19.25 7.26
C ASP A 625 -23.22 20.14 6.14
N GLY A 626 -23.66 21.34 6.53
CA GLY A 626 -24.35 22.28 5.65
C GLY A 626 -25.64 21.65 5.09
N ASP A 627 -25.73 21.61 3.77
CA ASP A 627 -26.87 21.05 3.02
C ASP A 627 -26.84 19.52 2.91
N PHE A 628 -25.93 18.85 3.61
CA PHE A 628 -25.76 17.40 3.57
C PHE A 628 -25.96 16.79 4.95
N PHE A 629 -26.45 15.56 4.96
CA PHE A 629 -26.61 14.74 6.15
C PHE A 629 -25.78 13.47 5.98
N PHE A 630 -24.80 13.29 6.86
CA PHE A 630 -23.91 12.14 6.82
C PHE A 630 -24.29 11.14 7.88
N CYS A 631 -24.28 9.86 7.50
CA CYS A 631 -24.45 8.76 8.44
C CYS A 631 -23.30 7.77 8.32
N TYR A 632 -22.85 7.27 9.46
CA TYR A 632 -21.87 6.24 9.62
C TYR A 632 -22.42 5.17 10.57
N PHE A 633 -22.34 3.90 10.17
CA PHE A 633 -22.71 2.77 10.99
C PHE A 633 -21.66 1.67 10.89
N LEU A 634 -21.26 1.12 12.03
CA LEU A 634 -20.50 -0.10 12.19
C LEU A 634 -21.31 -1.06 13.05
N TRP A 635 -21.58 -2.26 12.55
CA TRP A 635 -22.33 -3.26 13.30
C TRP A 635 -21.79 -4.67 13.10
N PHE A 636 -22.20 -5.55 13.99
CA PHE A 636 -21.78 -6.94 14.01
C PHE A 636 -22.99 -7.85 13.90
N GLU A 637 -22.81 -8.94 13.17
CA GLU A 637 -23.82 -9.99 13.02
C GLU A 637 -23.19 -11.35 13.29
N ASN A 638 -23.99 -12.31 13.74
CA ASN A 638 -23.57 -13.70 13.78
C ASN A 638 -23.76 -14.39 12.41
N GLU A 639 -23.40 -15.67 12.34
CA GLU A 639 -23.52 -16.46 11.11
C GLU A 639 -24.94 -16.54 10.56
N THR A 640 -25.93 -16.54 11.45
CA THR A 640 -27.36 -16.61 11.12
C THR A 640 -27.94 -15.25 10.71
N GLY A 641 -27.13 -14.19 10.74
CA GLY A 641 -27.49 -12.84 10.29
C GLY A 641 -28.32 -12.06 11.30
N PHE A 642 -28.25 -12.42 12.59
CA PHE A 642 -28.77 -11.61 13.68
C PHE A 642 -27.74 -10.59 14.13
N LYS A 643 -28.17 -9.35 14.28
CA LYS A 643 -27.35 -8.27 14.82
C LYS A 643 -27.01 -8.55 16.28
N LEU A 644 -25.71 -8.47 16.60
CA LEU A 644 -25.21 -8.62 17.96
C LEU A 644 -25.38 -7.32 18.76
N ASP A 645 -25.51 -7.46 20.08
CA ASP A 645 -25.64 -6.33 20.99
C ASP A 645 -24.40 -5.42 20.96
N ALA A 646 -24.63 -4.12 21.09
CA ALA A 646 -23.57 -3.13 21.07
C ALA A 646 -22.69 -3.29 22.32
N VAL A 647 -21.40 -3.55 22.10
CA VAL A 647 -20.36 -3.53 23.13
C VAL A 647 -19.56 -2.24 22.98
N ASP A 648 -19.23 -1.59 24.11
CA ASP A 648 -18.36 -0.42 24.12
C ASP A 648 -17.03 -0.73 23.44
N LEU A 649 -16.75 0.00 22.36
CA LEU A 649 -15.54 -0.20 21.57
C LEU A 649 -14.32 0.35 22.32
N PRO A 650 -13.16 -0.31 22.22
CA PRO A 650 -11.95 0.19 22.84
C PRO A 650 -11.52 1.52 22.20
N ILE A 651 -11.30 2.54 23.03
CA ILE A 651 -10.74 3.82 22.59
C ILE A 651 -9.26 3.63 22.25
N LEU A 652 -8.87 4.11 21.09
CA LEU A 652 -7.47 4.07 20.65
C LEU A 652 -6.78 5.41 20.96
N PRO A 653 -5.51 5.38 21.41
CA PRO A 653 -4.70 6.60 21.53
C PRO A 653 -4.55 7.34 20.20
N ASP A 654 -4.28 8.64 20.24
CA ASP A 654 -4.05 9.46 19.05
C ASP A 654 -2.81 8.98 18.26
N ASP A 655 -1.79 8.46 18.96
CA ASP A 655 -0.57 7.91 18.37
C ASP A 655 -0.72 6.48 17.80
N SER A 656 -1.92 5.91 17.85
CA SER A 656 -2.14 4.56 17.32
C SER A 656 -2.09 4.53 15.79
N ALA A 657 -1.87 3.33 15.24
CA ALA A 657 -2.00 3.11 13.81
C ALA A 657 -3.39 3.55 13.32
N PRO A 658 -3.48 4.33 12.23
CA PRO A 658 -4.77 4.78 11.71
C PRO A 658 -5.76 3.64 11.48
N ILE A 659 -7.05 3.92 11.65
CA ILE A 659 -8.09 2.93 11.38
C ILE A 659 -8.21 2.67 9.88
N GLY A 660 -8.39 1.39 9.53
CA GLY A 660 -8.46 0.94 8.14
C GLY A 660 -7.13 1.22 7.45
N MET A 661 -6.10 0.47 7.82
CA MET A 661 -4.74 0.60 7.29
C MET A 661 -4.27 -0.73 6.74
N LEU A 662 -3.54 -0.70 5.63
CA LEU A 662 -2.99 -1.91 5.01
C LEU A 662 -2.12 -2.71 5.98
N SER A 663 -1.31 -2.09 6.82
CA SER A 663 -0.44 -2.80 7.77
C SER A 663 -1.05 -2.98 9.18
N TRP A 664 -2.33 -2.65 9.39
CA TRP A 664 -2.96 -2.76 10.71
C TRP A 664 -4.38 -3.35 10.68
N ASP A 665 -4.53 -4.52 11.28
CA ASP A 665 -5.80 -5.24 11.32
C ASP A 665 -6.74 -4.80 12.46
N TYR A 666 -7.15 -3.53 12.45
CA TYR A 666 -8.12 -3.00 13.42
C TYR A 666 -9.40 -3.84 13.48
N TYR A 667 -10.05 -4.07 12.33
CA TYR A 667 -11.32 -4.80 12.27
C TYR A 667 -11.20 -6.26 12.68
N ARG A 668 -10.06 -6.91 12.42
CA ARG A 668 -9.81 -8.29 12.87
C ARG A 668 -9.69 -8.34 14.40
N LYS A 669 -8.99 -7.38 15.01
CA LYS A 669 -8.89 -7.25 16.48
C LYS A 669 -10.26 -6.99 17.08
N LEU A 670 -11.07 -6.14 16.44
CA LEU A 670 -12.43 -5.83 16.87
C LEU A 670 -13.36 -7.05 16.79
N ARG A 671 -13.29 -7.83 15.71
CA ARG A 671 -14.00 -9.11 15.60
C ARG A 671 -13.60 -10.09 16.69
N ARG A 672 -12.29 -10.23 16.97
CA ARG A 672 -11.80 -11.07 18.07
C ARG A 672 -12.28 -10.58 19.44
N PHE A 673 -12.40 -9.28 19.64
CA PHE A 673 -12.96 -8.69 20.85
C PHE A 673 -14.43 -9.06 21.02
N TYR A 674 -15.25 -8.93 19.97
CA TYR A 674 -16.65 -9.38 19.99
C TYR A 674 -16.79 -10.90 20.17
N SER A 675 -15.99 -11.71 19.47
CA SER A 675 -16.03 -13.18 19.59
C SER A 675 -15.69 -13.69 20.98
N LYS A 676 -14.93 -12.94 21.80
CA LYS A 676 -14.69 -13.31 23.20
C LYS A 676 -15.96 -13.18 24.06
N ASN A 677 -16.82 -12.23 23.73
CA ASN A 677 -18.08 -11.99 24.42
C ASN A 677 -19.20 -12.91 23.92
N HIS A 678 -19.07 -13.42 22.69
CA HIS A 678 -20.02 -14.35 22.06
C HIS A 678 -19.32 -15.67 21.70
N GLN A 679 -19.12 -16.53 22.71
CA GLN A 679 -18.38 -17.80 22.53
C GLN A 679 -19.12 -18.75 21.58
N GLY A 680 -18.44 -19.16 20.51
CA GLY A 680 -18.90 -20.24 19.62
C GLY A 680 -19.53 -19.79 18.29
N GLU A 681 -19.68 -18.50 18.03
CA GLU A 681 -20.26 -17.97 16.78
C GLU A 681 -19.22 -17.18 15.96
N LEU A 682 -19.17 -17.38 14.63
CA LEU A 682 -18.39 -16.47 13.77
C LEU A 682 -19.08 -15.10 13.71
N VAL A 683 -18.33 -14.09 14.11
CA VAL A 683 -18.77 -12.69 14.07
C VAL A 683 -18.39 -12.08 12.73
N ARG A 684 -19.41 -11.59 12.00
CA ARG A 684 -19.28 -10.73 10.82
C ARG A 684 -19.32 -9.27 11.22
N CYS A 685 -18.58 -8.43 10.51
CA CYS A 685 -18.45 -7.00 10.76
C CYS A 685 -18.81 -6.25 9.48
N PHE A 686 -19.75 -5.32 9.57
CA PHE A 686 -20.23 -4.54 8.45
C PHE A 686 -20.13 -3.05 8.75
N GLU A 687 -19.90 -2.28 7.70
CA GLU A 687 -19.74 -0.85 7.76
C GLU A 687 -20.53 -0.17 6.64
N LEU A 688 -21.23 0.90 6.96
CA LEU A 688 -22.02 1.69 6.02
C LEU A 688 -21.76 3.18 6.23
N LEU A 689 -21.42 3.86 5.14
CA LEU A 689 -21.35 5.32 5.04
C LEU A 689 -22.39 5.80 4.04
N THR A 690 -23.15 6.85 4.38
CA THR A 690 -24.11 7.45 3.44
C THR A 690 -24.07 8.97 3.51
N ILE A 691 -24.35 9.59 2.37
CA ILE A 691 -24.56 11.03 2.23
C ILE A 691 -25.96 11.24 1.67
N HIS A 692 -26.78 11.97 2.41
CA HIS A 692 -28.11 12.40 1.99
C HIS A 692 -28.17 13.93 1.89
N LEU A 693 -29.17 14.46 1.17
CA LEU A 693 -29.52 15.87 1.22
C LEU A 693 -30.09 16.21 2.60
N GLY A 694 -29.61 17.31 3.19
CA GLY A 694 -29.96 17.77 4.54
C GLY A 694 -31.42 18.21 4.71
N VAL A 695 -32.15 18.38 3.61
CA VAL A 695 -33.60 18.67 3.58
C VAL A 695 -34.44 17.44 3.95
N ILE A 696 -33.89 16.23 3.83
CA ILE A 696 -34.61 14.99 4.17
C ILE A 696 -34.65 14.83 5.70
N PRO A 697 -35.82 14.52 6.30
CA PRO A 697 -35.93 14.23 7.73
C PRO A 697 -35.02 13.07 8.18
N SER A 698 -34.42 13.20 9.37
CA SER A 698 -33.48 12.21 9.91
C SER A 698 -34.11 10.81 10.09
N GLU A 699 -35.39 10.74 10.42
CA GLU A 699 -36.09 9.46 10.59
C GLU A 699 -36.16 8.69 9.27
N ILE A 700 -36.41 9.40 8.17
CA ILE A 700 -36.46 8.84 6.82
C ILE A 700 -35.06 8.40 6.39
N ILE A 701 -34.03 9.22 6.64
CA ILE A 701 -32.64 8.88 6.34
C ILE A 701 -32.22 7.59 7.07
N LEU A 702 -32.55 7.46 8.35
CA LEU A 702 -32.24 6.24 9.12
C LEU A 702 -32.99 5.02 8.58
N GLN A 703 -34.23 5.20 8.12
CA GLN A 703 -34.99 4.15 7.45
C GLN A 703 -34.33 3.75 6.11
N HIS A 704 -33.91 4.71 5.29
CA HIS A 704 -33.17 4.46 4.05
C HIS A 704 -31.91 3.66 4.32
N CYS A 705 -31.11 4.05 5.33
CA CYS A 705 -29.87 3.33 5.68
C CYS A 705 -30.13 1.87 6.04
N ARG A 706 -31.21 1.58 6.80
CA ARG A 706 -31.59 0.20 7.15
C ARG A 706 -32.03 -0.60 5.93
N GLN A 707 -32.88 -0.03 5.07
CA GLN A 707 -33.38 -0.68 3.87
C GLN A 707 -32.25 -0.91 2.84
N LEU A 708 -31.34 0.04 2.70
CA LEU A 708 -30.16 -0.06 1.84
C LEU A 708 -29.24 -1.20 2.31
N ALA A 709 -28.92 -1.26 3.61
CA ALA A 709 -28.14 -2.35 4.17
C ALA A 709 -28.82 -3.73 3.93
N SER A 710 -30.14 -3.81 4.09
CA SER A 710 -30.91 -5.02 3.78
C SER A 710 -30.81 -5.40 2.31
N LYS A 711 -31.10 -4.48 1.39
CA LYS A 711 -31.08 -4.75 -0.06
C LYS A 711 -29.69 -5.15 -0.58
N LEU A 712 -28.63 -4.53 -0.06
CA LEU A 712 -27.26 -4.83 -0.49
C LEU A 712 -26.77 -6.20 0.02
N TRP A 713 -27.25 -6.66 1.18
CA TRP A 713 -26.75 -7.88 1.83
C TRP A 713 -27.74 -9.05 1.86
N GLU A 714 -29.03 -8.86 1.61
CA GLU A 714 -29.99 -9.94 1.35
C GLU A 714 -29.56 -10.89 0.21
N PRO A 715 -28.85 -10.46 -0.85
CA PRO A 715 -28.30 -11.36 -1.87
C PRO A 715 -27.22 -12.32 -1.33
N SER A 716 -26.54 -11.99 -0.22
CA SER A 716 -25.53 -12.86 0.40
C SER A 716 -26.11 -14.04 1.19
N ARG A 717 -27.44 -14.14 1.28
CA ARG A 717 -28.17 -15.34 1.73
C ARG A 717 -28.51 -16.30 0.59
N ASN A 718 -28.17 -15.94 -0.64
CA ASN A 718 -28.29 -16.82 -1.80
C ASN A 718 -26.89 -17.38 -2.11
N PRO A 719 -26.65 -18.70 -2.04
CA PRO A 719 -25.35 -19.31 -2.35
C PRO A 719 -24.99 -19.28 -3.86
N LEU A 720 -25.53 -18.32 -4.61
CA LEU A 720 -25.45 -18.18 -6.07
C LEU A 720 -24.91 -16.80 -6.50
N LEU A 721 -24.16 -16.13 -5.60
CA LEU A 721 -23.36 -14.93 -5.88
C LEU A 721 -21.91 -15.10 -5.43
#